data_AF-A0A2B7YF16-F1
#
_entry.id   AF-A0A2B7YF16-F1
#
_cell.length_a   1.000
_cell.length_b   1.000
_cell.length_c   1.000
_cell.angle_alpha   90.00
_cell.angle_beta   90.00
_cell.angle_gamma   90.00
#
_symmetry.space_group_name_H-M   'P 1'
#
loop_
_entity.id
_entity.type
_entity.pdbx_description
1 polymer ?
#
loop_
_entity_poly.entity_id
_entity_poly.type
_entity_poly.pdbx_seq_one_letter_code
_entity_poly.pdbx_strand_id
1 'polypeptide(L)'
;MLDYTKVESRLKSFLKNNKRLGYSVALLVSFLINGGFSYAVETRAELRNRIVQEQESISQMLKDSDKSISDIELKIKKLTQRGEFWVKPLERSYQVAFITSFGNYTKNRNRTEQNFTEPEYGTPGGRRGSSGNIYMVDINGITELANNKATTGNKSNYKGSYNYKGKNYGEYGIIKDPLEFVDKIDFGANITPKAVAEKTVAIKTVSETRVTEPRVSVSKIDVSRVTVTPPTAPRMQALPNPGNPSVNVTAPGAITPLGTITVAAIPAINVAVAAPTVGAAPTVNAPTVATPPTPAGFSPKLITPPEKPDAPTIIAPTDFNPPDINFKGKGFAQGAAVNMPRSNIVLQNYDTYDTVDKNNNATKGILNIEVGNLGGGVKSKWWGTNLDGTANSNIQIKAVTNVPNSATTGLTRGGFSPLGAGTFYLGDGQSNSPLNAFINELRDHNATLSGNYVLTNKGGEGDTNRNIIFLSHNPAGVGNGTGPGVPGGPYDGQAQPLEKRAIFDGTLTLNGTATPFTGSTASSEVTIGVEHQLWSHRGSGDWITVGAYSTFENKGLIHLNKGNNLVGILIDVEAWNNNDGPAHKTINNGTIKITAGDTANDPNGGNSIGIDYGEYNDLTFKSELTIGNIIVAGSKNYGLRMANIFTGNNAYFDKGTTIKSGGAGKKILVQGKKNVGVSIAKFLSTTANVNPIANILDLNVTLAGEESIGFLRNKNYSSNNTNDMVFDTTTMGTFELGKGAKNSTLIRTDKYGIQVRKDITSTGKDNDGKDNTGSGNTILHANGEAQHIYNYSKITVGKGFTQTTGMAATGTATTAKVNILNEGTIEIQGKKGIGMYVDQHTKGKSSGTIKMLGAGDTDAKGNVGSAENIGISNAGNFEFLGTLEVNGKKSSGIYNTGVTTISVGSAPTDTTKITATNGATALYSKGNNTKIESNVTGKKLKITVNAGTTKQGLAAYAEDKSKIILKDSEISVTGGAAGVAAFNTGTKIDLEEATLAYDGDGYAVYSDGNGEVNLKKATIELKGSSTAFDIDLGAATLPITLDTNTRIKVKSDNVIAFNLKRATGLTTVGGIETSIKSKIETKLGLGANSLNNLFTGSTATKYKIAAADGGTITLGSLDKSGTSTDTVVDKKEGYQYFNRFLAQRLVATTNKNSTIKAVLTTSDANTRYNGQVTGFEMNSSKLAT
;
A
#
# COMPACT_ATOMS: atom_id res chain seq x y z
N MET A 1 -59.23 15.61 -23.60
CA MET A 1 -57.93 16.04 -24.17
C MET A 1 -57.12 16.69 -23.07
N LEU A 2 -55.83 16.37 -22.95
CA LEU A 2 -54.91 17.05 -22.03
C LEU A 2 -54.34 18.31 -22.68
N ASP A 3 -54.10 19.33 -21.86
CA ASP A 3 -53.53 20.63 -22.27
C ASP A 3 -52.08 20.45 -22.78
N TYR A 4 -51.95 20.41 -24.11
CA TYR A 4 -50.69 20.27 -24.86
C TYR A 4 -49.57 21.17 -24.31
N THR A 5 -49.91 22.44 -24.01
CA THR A 5 -49.00 23.47 -23.50
C THR A 5 -48.35 23.09 -22.17
N LYS A 6 -49.10 22.43 -21.28
CA LYS A 6 -48.59 21.95 -19.99
C LYS A 6 -47.68 20.72 -20.14
N VAL A 7 -47.95 19.85 -21.12
CA VAL A 7 -47.11 18.68 -21.42
C VAL A 7 -45.76 19.13 -21.99
N GLU A 8 -45.77 20.02 -22.99
CA GLU A 8 -44.56 20.59 -23.59
C GLU A 8 -43.69 21.31 -22.55
N SER A 9 -44.30 22.10 -21.66
CA SER A 9 -43.63 22.78 -20.54
C SER A 9 -42.89 21.80 -19.62
N ARG A 10 -43.55 20.72 -19.17
CA ARG A 10 -42.94 19.73 -18.29
C ARG A 10 -41.83 18.92 -18.98
N LEU A 11 -42.00 18.56 -20.25
CA LEU A 11 -40.98 17.86 -21.03
C LEU A 11 -39.71 18.72 -21.21
N LYS A 12 -39.88 20.01 -21.55
CA LYS A 12 -38.77 20.96 -21.64
C LYS A 12 -38.04 21.15 -20.29
N SER A 13 -38.78 21.13 -19.18
CA SER A 13 -38.20 21.20 -17.83
C SER A 13 -37.38 19.94 -17.48
N PHE A 14 -37.91 18.75 -17.75
CA PHE A 14 -37.23 17.48 -17.50
C PHE A 14 -35.92 17.33 -18.31
N LEU A 15 -35.94 17.72 -19.58
CA LEU A 15 -34.76 17.69 -20.45
C LEU A 15 -33.69 18.70 -20.02
N LYS A 16 -34.07 19.83 -19.41
CA LYS A 16 -33.14 20.87 -18.93
C LYS A 16 -32.13 20.37 -17.89
N ASN A 17 -32.47 19.30 -17.16
CA ASN A 17 -31.61 18.66 -16.19
C ASN A 17 -30.71 17.55 -16.78
N ASN A 18 -30.97 17.12 -18.03
CA ASN A 18 -30.24 16.04 -18.70
C ASN A 18 -29.35 16.59 -19.82
N LYS A 19 -28.06 16.86 -19.50
CA LYS A 19 -27.05 17.44 -20.41
C LYS A 19 -26.69 16.61 -21.67
N ARG A 20 -27.48 15.60 -22.04
CA ARG A 20 -27.26 14.69 -23.18
C ARG A 20 -28.42 14.66 -24.19
N LEU A 21 -29.55 15.33 -23.95
CA LEU A 21 -30.74 15.29 -24.82
C LEU A 21 -31.32 16.68 -25.09
N GLY A 22 -31.59 16.98 -26.35
CA GLY A 22 -32.30 18.18 -26.79
C GLY A 22 -33.81 17.98 -26.89
N TYR A 23 -34.58 19.07 -26.79
CA TYR A 23 -36.01 19.06 -27.08
C TYR A 23 -36.27 19.01 -28.60
N SER A 24 -37.24 18.20 -29.04
CA SER A 24 -37.78 18.23 -30.39
C SER A 24 -39.28 17.97 -30.40
N VAL A 25 -39.99 18.47 -31.43
CA VAL A 25 -41.43 18.26 -31.59
C VAL A 25 -41.76 16.77 -31.78
N ALA A 26 -40.91 16.01 -32.47
CA ALA A 26 -41.06 14.56 -32.64
C ALA A 26 -41.03 13.81 -31.29
N LEU A 27 -40.20 14.25 -30.34
CA LEU A 27 -40.14 13.67 -29.00
C LEU A 27 -41.43 13.95 -28.21
N LEU A 28 -41.99 15.16 -28.34
CA LEU A 28 -43.26 15.53 -27.73
C LEU A 28 -44.43 14.75 -28.34
N VAL A 29 -44.49 14.60 -29.66
CA VAL A 29 -45.51 13.81 -30.36
C VAL A 29 -45.44 12.34 -29.93
N SER A 30 -44.24 11.76 -29.84
CA SER A 30 -44.06 10.39 -29.33
C SER A 30 -44.55 10.22 -27.89
N PHE A 31 -44.29 11.19 -27.01
CA PHE A 31 -44.79 11.18 -25.63
C PHE A 31 -46.32 11.31 -25.55
N LEU A 32 -46.92 12.17 -26.38
CA LEU A 32 -48.37 12.38 -26.44
C LEU A 32 -49.13 11.17 -27.00
N ILE A 33 -48.53 10.41 -27.93
CA ILE A 33 -49.13 9.20 -28.51
C ILE A 33 -49.03 8.02 -27.53
N ASN A 34 -47.87 7.82 -26.90
CA ASN A 34 -47.57 6.60 -26.13
C ASN A 34 -47.83 6.71 -24.62
N GLY A 35 -48.16 7.90 -24.10
CA GLY A 35 -48.43 8.13 -22.67
C GLY A 35 -47.20 8.06 -21.74
N GLY A 36 -46.04 7.69 -22.28
CA GLY A 36 -44.77 7.57 -21.56
C GLY A 36 -43.65 7.12 -22.48
N PHE A 37 -42.42 7.08 -21.96
CA PHE A 37 -41.25 6.58 -22.69
C PHE A 37 -41.15 5.05 -22.54
N SER A 38 -41.82 4.32 -23.43
CA SER A 38 -41.58 2.89 -23.56
C SER A 38 -40.22 2.67 -24.21
N TYR A 39 -39.24 2.18 -23.45
CA TYR A 39 -38.03 1.62 -24.04
C TYR A 39 -38.43 0.37 -24.83
N ALA A 40 -38.06 0.31 -26.11
CA ALA A 40 -38.08 -0.95 -26.83
C ALA A 40 -37.22 -1.95 -26.05
N VAL A 41 -37.81 -3.10 -25.70
CA VAL A 41 -37.11 -4.18 -25.02
C VAL A 41 -36.19 -4.82 -26.06
N GLU A 42 -34.96 -4.29 -26.19
CA GLU A 42 -33.91 -4.89 -27.03
C GLU A 42 -33.83 -6.38 -26.70
N THR A 43 -34.00 -7.23 -27.71
CA THR A 43 -33.96 -8.67 -27.47
C THR A 43 -32.57 -9.06 -26.98
N ARG A 44 -32.48 -10.18 -26.25
CA ARG A 44 -31.19 -10.67 -25.72
C ARG A 44 -30.16 -10.98 -26.84
N ALA A 45 -30.61 -11.08 -28.10
CA ALA A 45 -29.75 -11.17 -29.27
C ALA A 45 -29.24 -9.80 -29.75
N GLU A 46 -30.10 -8.78 -29.85
CA GLU A 46 -29.71 -7.42 -30.24
C GLU A 46 -28.76 -6.80 -29.22
N LEU A 47 -29.08 -6.91 -27.91
CA LEU A 47 -28.18 -6.51 -26.82
C LEU A 47 -26.81 -7.18 -26.94
N ARG A 48 -26.76 -8.48 -27.30
CA ARG A 48 -25.51 -9.22 -27.48
C ARG A 48 -24.71 -8.71 -28.68
N ASN A 49 -25.37 -8.49 -29.82
CA ASN A 49 -24.72 -7.97 -31.03
C ASN A 49 -24.19 -6.55 -30.80
N ARG A 50 -24.94 -5.71 -30.09
CA ARG A 50 -24.56 -4.34 -29.72
C ARG A 50 -23.39 -4.32 -28.73
N ILE A 51 -23.37 -5.22 -27.75
CA ILE A 51 -22.22 -5.42 -26.84
C ILE A 51 -20.98 -5.87 -27.61
N VAL A 52 -21.10 -6.73 -28.63
CA VAL A 52 -19.97 -7.13 -29.48
C VAL A 52 -19.45 -5.95 -30.30
N GLN A 53 -20.33 -5.14 -30.92
CA GLN A 53 -19.91 -3.93 -31.65
C GLN A 53 -19.26 -2.88 -30.74
N GLU A 54 -19.79 -2.67 -29.53
CA GLU A 54 -19.15 -1.82 -28.50
C GLU A 54 -17.76 -2.37 -28.11
N GLN A 55 -17.61 -3.68 -27.94
CA GLN A 55 -16.31 -4.31 -27.65
C GLN A 55 -15.31 -4.18 -28.81
N GLU A 56 -15.75 -4.31 -30.06
CA GLU A 56 -14.91 -4.08 -31.24
C GLU A 56 -14.50 -2.59 -31.36
N SER A 57 -15.44 -1.67 -31.14
CA SER A 57 -15.19 -0.23 -31.13
C SER A 57 -14.22 0.18 -30.01
N ILE A 58 -14.39 -0.36 -28.80
CA ILE A 58 -13.45 -0.16 -27.68
C ILE A 58 -12.08 -0.78 -27.99
N SER A 59 -12.02 -1.97 -28.58
CA SER A 59 -10.77 -2.59 -29.02
C SER A 59 -10.05 -1.71 -30.07
N GLN A 60 -10.78 -1.08 -30.97
CA GLN A 60 -10.20 -0.18 -31.97
C GLN A 60 -9.73 1.14 -31.35
N MET A 61 -10.53 1.77 -30.48
CA MET A 61 -10.11 2.96 -29.72
C MET A 61 -8.87 2.71 -28.86
N LEU A 62 -8.72 1.50 -28.30
CA LEU A 62 -7.51 1.09 -27.57
C LEU A 62 -6.29 0.96 -28.51
N LYS A 63 -6.42 0.30 -29.67
CA LYS A 63 -5.33 0.21 -30.67
C LYS A 63 -4.88 1.59 -31.15
N ASP A 64 -5.83 2.49 -31.41
CA ASP A 64 -5.53 3.85 -31.87
C ASP A 64 -4.93 4.71 -30.74
N SER A 65 -5.30 4.45 -29.48
CA SER A 65 -4.64 5.03 -28.30
C SER A 65 -3.21 4.54 -28.12
N ASP A 66 -2.96 3.22 -28.20
CA ASP A 66 -1.61 2.63 -28.13
C ASP A 66 -0.70 3.16 -29.24
N LYS A 67 -1.26 3.37 -30.44
CA LYS A 67 -0.57 3.97 -31.59
C LYS A 67 -0.22 5.45 -31.35
N SER A 68 -1.12 6.22 -30.73
CA SER A 68 -0.87 7.60 -30.31
C SER A 68 0.20 7.68 -29.20
N ILE A 69 0.11 6.81 -28.20
CA ILE A 69 1.11 6.69 -27.13
C ILE A 69 2.49 6.30 -27.69
N SER A 70 2.54 5.40 -28.67
CA SER A 70 3.79 5.00 -29.34
C SER A 70 4.47 6.15 -30.08
N ASP A 71 3.70 7.03 -30.73
CA ASP A 71 4.23 8.24 -31.39
C ASP A 71 4.67 9.31 -30.36
N ILE A 72 3.94 9.45 -29.24
CA ILE A 72 4.34 10.30 -28.11
C ILE A 72 5.65 9.80 -27.49
N GLU A 73 5.81 8.50 -27.25
CA GLU A 73 7.07 7.91 -26.78
C GLU A 73 8.22 8.14 -27.77
N LEU A 74 7.97 8.02 -29.08
CA LEU A 74 8.98 8.26 -30.11
C LEU A 74 9.40 9.73 -30.15
N LYS A 75 8.45 10.66 -29.99
CA LYS A 75 8.71 12.11 -29.86
C LYS A 75 9.49 12.43 -28.59
N ILE A 76 9.14 11.83 -27.45
CA ILE A 76 9.88 11.98 -26.19
C ILE A 76 11.31 11.44 -26.33
N LYS A 77 11.51 10.23 -26.85
CA LYS A 77 12.86 9.66 -27.09
C LYS A 77 13.71 10.55 -27.99
N LYS A 78 13.14 11.11 -29.06
CA LYS A 78 13.82 12.09 -29.94
C LYS A 78 14.14 13.41 -29.24
N LEU A 79 13.31 13.87 -28.30
CA LEU A 79 13.58 15.05 -27.47
C LEU A 79 14.67 14.77 -26.43
N THR A 80 14.64 13.62 -25.74
CA THR A 80 15.67 13.19 -24.78
C THR A 80 17.04 13.08 -25.45
N GLN A 81 17.13 12.39 -26.59
CA GLN A 81 18.40 12.26 -27.34
C GLN A 81 18.94 13.62 -27.83
N ARG A 82 18.07 14.59 -28.13
CA ARG A 82 18.51 15.97 -28.44
C ARG A 82 18.92 16.73 -27.17
N GLY A 83 18.27 16.50 -26.03
CA GLY A 83 18.70 17.05 -24.74
C GLY A 83 20.09 16.56 -24.33
N GLU A 84 20.34 15.25 -24.43
CA GLU A 84 21.64 14.63 -24.17
C GLU A 84 22.76 15.16 -25.08
N PHE A 85 22.44 15.59 -26.31
CA PHE A 85 23.40 16.20 -27.23
C PHE A 85 23.85 17.62 -26.83
N TRP A 86 23.03 18.37 -26.09
CA TRP A 86 23.32 19.77 -25.74
C TRP A 86 23.87 19.98 -24.31
N VAL A 87 23.93 18.94 -23.47
CA VAL A 87 24.43 19.02 -22.09
C VAL A 87 25.82 18.38 -21.97
N LYS A 88 26.85 19.21 -21.77
CA LYS A 88 28.18 18.73 -21.33
C LYS A 88 28.13 18.36 -19.83
N PRO A 89 28.81 17.27 -19.40
CA PRO A 89 28.87 16.91 -17.99
C PRO A 89 29.73 17.92 -17.20
N LEU A 90 29.20 18.37 -16.06
CA LEU A 90 29.93 19.13 -15.05
C LEU A 90 30.39 18.18 -13.93
N GLU A 91 31.57 17.58 -14.09
CA GLU A 91 32.26 16.98 -12.94
C GLU A 91 32.92 18.06 -12.09
N ARG A 92 33.08 17.79 -10.79
CA ARG A 92 33.44 18.79 -9.77
C ARG A 92 34.95 18.86 -9.54
N SER A 93 35.47 20.08 -9.39
CA SER A 93 36.71 20.38 -8.68
C SER A 93 36.45 21.34 -7.51
N TYR A 94 37.13 21.15 -6.38
CA TYR A 94 36.91 21.86 -5.11
C TYR A 94 37.71 23.18 -5.01
N GLN A 95 37.18 24.20 -4.29
CA GLN A 95 37.88 25.10 -3.32
C GLN A 95 36.93 26.17 -2.70
N VAL A 96 37.42 27.08 -1.84
CA VAL A 96 36.66 27.96 -0.88
C VAL A 96 37.51 29.22 -0.51
N ALA A 97 37.12 30.34 0.15
CA ALA A 97 35.91 30.88 0.86
C ALA A 97 35.99 32.47 0.90
N PHE A 98 35.52 33.36 1.82
CA PHE A 98 34.80 33.32 3.13
C PHE A 98 34.31 34.76 3.60
N ILE A 99 33.23 34.84 4.41
CA ILE A 99 33.00 35.70 5.63
C ILE A 99 32.66 37.25 5.60
N THR A 100 31.74 37.64 6.52
CA THR A 100 31.38 38.97 7.16
C THR A 100 30.51 40.09 6.51
N SER A 101 29.17 39.95 6.66
CA SER A 101 28.23 40.76 7.49
C SER A 101 28.31 42.31 7.72
N PHE A 102 27.15 42.99 7.58
CA PHE A 102 26.58 43.98 8.54
C PHE A 102 25.04 44.12 8.35
N GLY A 103 24.26 44.43 9.40
CA GLY A 103 22.79 44.72 9.35
C GLY A 103 22.47 46.18 9.76
N ASN A 104 21.24 46.70 9.80
CA ASN A 104 19.86 46.20 9.69
C ASN A 104 18.89 47.35 9.27
N TYR A 105 17.68 47.07 8.73
CA TYR A 105 16.34 47.57 9.18
C TYR A 105 15.21 47.59 8.11
N THR A 106 14.14 46.83 8.37
CA THR A 106 12.71 47.06 8.02
C THR A 106 12.26 47.57 6.63
N LYS A 107 11.59 46.69 5.85
CA LYS A 107 10.10 46.67 5.69
C LYS A 107 9.64 45.43 4.89
N ASN A 108 8.33 45.17 4.85
CA ASN A 108 7.79 43.86 4.50
C ASN A 108 7.44 43.70 3.00
N ARG A 109 8.15 42.77 2.33
CA ARG A 109 7.73 41.88 1.22
C ARG A 109 6.71 42.38 0.17
N ASN A 110 7.15 42.35 -1.10
CA ASN A 110 6.33 41.79 -2.19
C ASN A 110 7.14 40.71 -2.94
N ARG A 111 6.53 39.95 -3.86
CA ARG A 111 6.96 38.60 -4.24
C ARG A 111 7.73 38.48 -5.57
N THR A 112 8.64 37.50 -5.58
CA THR A 112 9.09 36.67 -6.73
C THR A 112 9.68 37.37 -7.95
N GLU A 113 11.01 37.49 -7.99
CA GLU A 113 11.81 36.73 -8.96
C GLU A 113 13.27 36.50 -8.48
N GLN A 114 13.91 35.46 -9.02
CA GLN A 114 15.35 35.15 -9.10
C GLN A 114 16.28 35.10 -7.85
N ASN A 115 16.70 33.86 -7.56
CA ASN A 115 18.10 33.39 -7.41
C ASN A 115 19.02 33.83 -6.24
N PHE A 116 19.25 32.85 -5.37
CA PHE A 116 20.33 32.64 -4.37
C PHE A 116 21.66 33.43 -4.47
N THR A 117 22.06 34.04 -3.35
CA THR A 117 23.40 33.87 -2.74
C THR A 117 23.33 34.02 -1.20
N GLU A 118 23.21 32.89 -0.50
CA GLU A 118 23.64 32.63 0.90
C GLU A 118 23.04 33.49 2.06
N PRO A 119 23.29 33.13 3.34
CA PRO A 119 22.90 31.83 3.90
C PRO A 119 22.11 31.95 5.23
N GLU A 120 21.47 30.85 5.62
CA GLU A 120 20.94 30.69 6.98
C GLU A 120 22.08 30.44 7.98
N TYR A 121 22.30 31.35 8.93
CA TYR A 121 22.59 31.10 10.36
C TYR A 121 22.93 32.43 11.07
N GLY A 122 22.43 32.64 12.30
CA GLY A 122 22.59 33.95 12.95
C GLY A 122 22.20 34.02 14.43
N THR A 123 22.93 33.34 15.32
CA THR A 123 22.85 33.51 16.78
C THR A 123 24.19 33.17 17.45
N PRO A 124 24.61 33.84 18.54
CA PRO A 124 24.32 35.23 18.90
C PRO A 124 25.54 36.01 19.46
N GLY A 125 25.47 37.35 19.47
CA GLY A 125 26.38 38.21 20.26
C GLY A 125 26.64 39.58 19.61
N GLY A 126 26.72 40.71 20.32
CA GLY A 126 26.46 40.96 21.75
C GLY A 126 27.49 41.91 22.37
N ARG A 127 27.07 43.06 22.95
CA ARG A 127 27.91 43.90 23.83
C ARG A 127 27.16 45.03 24.55
N ARG A 128 26.98 44.89 25.86
CA ARG A 128 27.20 45.94 26.89
C ARG A 128 27.17 45.28 28.27
N GLY A 129 28.12 45.62 29.14
CA GLY A 129 28.10 45.27 30.57
C GLY A 129 28.94 44.06 31.00
N SER A 130 30.02 44.36 31.71
CA SER A 130 30.73 43.55 32.72
C SER A 130 31.48 42.25 32.36
N SER A 131 32.77 42.28 32.74
CA SER A 131 33.54 41.20 33.40
C SER A 131 33.65 39.79 32.80
N GLY A 132 34.88 39.49 32.32
CA GLY A 132 35.48 38.15 32.28
C GLY A 132 35.15 37.29 31.06
N ASN A 133 35.99 36.38 30.60
CA ASN A 133 37.43 36.13 30.64
C ASN A 133 37.61 34.68 30.14
N ILE A 134 38.62 34.41 29.31
CA ILE A 134 39.44 33.16 29.34
C ILE A 134 38.73 31.84 28.89
N TYR A 135 39.25 30.99 28.00
CA TYR A 135 40.46 30.97 27.15
C TYR A 135 40.32 29.89 26.03
N MET A 136 41.24 29.93 25.03
CA MET A 136 42.01 28.84 24.36
C MET A 136 41.39 27.41 24.17
N VAL A 137 41.75 26.57 23.19
CA VAL A 137 43.12 26.23 22.70
C VAL A 137 43.14 25.84 21.20
N ASP A 138 44.17 26.36 20.53
CA ASP A 138 44.90 25.99 19.30
C ASP A 138 44.46 24.86 18.36
N ILE A 139 44.65 25.15 17.06
CA ILE A 139 45.06 24.19 16.02
C ILE A 139 46.53 24.49 15.69
N ASN A 140 47.41 23.49 15.78
CA ASN A 140 48.82 23.60 15.41
C ASN A 140 49.04 23.46 13.89
N GLY A 141 49.93 24.27 13.29
CA GLY A 141 50.69 23.82 12.10
C GLY A 141 51.09 24.81 10.99
N ILE A 142 52.14 25.60 11.23
CA ILE A 142 53.23 25.91 10.26
C ILE A 142 52.88 26.62 8.93
N THR A 143 52.90 27.96 9.01
CA THR A 143 53.66 28.97 8.23
C THR A 143 54.50 28.60 6.97
N GLU A 144 54.65 29.59 6.07
CA GLU A 144 55.79 29.95 5.16
C GLU A 144 55.41 30.10 3.66
N LEU A 145 55.92 31.05 2.85
CA LEU A 145 56.52 32.39 3.09
C LEU A 145 56.56 33.20 1.74
N ALA A 146 56.97 34.48 1.80
CA ALA A 146 57.69 35.25 0.76
C ALA A 146 56.97 35.88 -0.48
N ASN A 147 56.57 37.15 -0.31
CA ASN A 147 57.13 38.37 -0.96
C ASN A 147 56.94 38.75 -2.46
N ASN A 148 56.84 40.09 -2.64
CA ASN A 148 57.25 40.95 -3.77
C ASN A 148 56.38 41.04 -5.07
N LYS A 149 56.37 42.16 -5.83
CA LYS A 149 56.44 43.63 -5.52
C LYS A 149 56.20 44.49 -6.79
N ALA A 150 55.25 45.43 -6.77
CA ALA A 150 55.16 46.63 -7.66
C ALA A 150 55.06 46.40 -9.21
N THR A 151 54.78 47.35 -10.12
CA THR A 151 54.46 48.81 -10.04
C THR A 151 53.52 49.28 -11.18
N THR A 152 52.66 50.26 -10.88
CA THR A 152 51.83 51.21 -11.70
C THR A 152 52.04 51.42 -13.24
N GLY A 153 50.95 51.75 -13.98
CA GLY A 153 51.05 52.23 -15.38
C GLY A 153 49.80 52.80 -16.13
N ASN A 154 49.23 53.94 -15.69
CA ASN A 154 48.45 54.95 -16.47
C ASN A 154 47.20 54.63 -17.38
N LYS A 155 46.09 55.32 -17.05
CA LYS A 155 45.18 56.14 -17.93
C LYS A 155 44.31 55.52 -19.05
N SER A 156 43.05 55.27 -18.68
CA SER A 156 41.80 55.85 -19.27
C SER A 156 41.67 56.14 -20.78
N ASN A 157 40.57 55.64 -21.38
CA ASN A 157 39.79 56.43 -22.35
C ASN A 157 38.31 55.99 -22.40
N TYR A 158 37.40 56.93 -22.68
CA TYR A 158 35.94 56.73 -22.69
C TYR A 158 35.38 57.11 -24.07
N LYS A 159 34.61 56.21 -24.70
CA LYS A 159 33.81 56.53 -25.90
C LYS A 159 32.66 55.54 -26.06
N GLY A 160 31.44 56.06 -26.02
CA GLY A 160 30.25 55.39 -26.57
C GLY A 160 29.59 56.33 -27.57
N SER A 161 28.80 55.78 -28.51
CA SER A 161 27.80 56.50 -29.30
C SER A 161 26.90 55.51 -30.06
N TYR A 162 25.59 55.66 -29.90
CA TYR A 162 24.58 55.12 -30.82
C TYR A 162 24.00 56.29 -31.61
N ASN A 163 23.93 56.21 -32.96
CA ASN A 163 22.71 56.57 -33.71
C ASN A 163 22.80 56.31 -35.23
N TYR A 164 21.93 55.43 -35.70
CA TYR A 164 20.93 55.66 -36.76
C TYR A 164 21.12 56.85 -37.75
N LYS A 165 21.28 56.52 -39.05
CA LYS A 165 20.58 57.21 -40.15
C LYS A 165 20.63 56.42 -41.48
N GLY A 166 19.80 55.39 -41.60
CA GLY A 166 19.42 54.81 -42.90
C GLY A 166 19.68 53.31 -43.10
N LYS A 167 18.75 52.46 -42.62
CA LYS A 167 18.63 51.00 -42.88
C LYS A 167 19.72 50.12 -42.20
N ASN A 168 19.42 48.92 -41.71
CA ASN A 168 18.16 48.38 -41.18
C ASN A 168 18.47 47.11 -40.35
N TYR A 169 18.11 47.09 -39.06
CA TYR A 169 17.77 45.87 -38.29
C TYR A 169 16.83 46.31 -37.16
N GLY A 170 15.69 45.64 -37.01
CA GLY A 170 14.62 46.06 -36.11
C GLY A 170 14.45 45.14 -34.91
N GLU A 171 14.35 45.73 -33.71
CA GLU A 171 13.55 45.11 -32.66
C GLU A 171 12.06 45.21 -33.05
N TYR A 172 11.26 44.22 -32.66
CA TYR A 172 9.81 44.12 -32.88
C TYR A 172 9.35 44.09 -34.36
N GLY A 173 9.80 43.06 -35.10
CA GLY A 173 9.18 42.61 -36.35
C GLY A 173 8.43 41.28 -36.17
N ILE A 174 7.13 41.24 -36.50
CA ILE A 174 6.24 40.08 -36.32
C ILE A 174 6.65 38.90 -37.22
N ILE A 175 6.83 37.69 -36.66
CA ILE A 175 6.83 36.43 -37.43
C ILE A 175 6.04 35.33 -36.69
N LYS A 176 4.91 34.96 -37.32
CA LYS A 176 4.22 33.66 -37.49
C LYS A 176 4.12 32.58 -36.38
N ASP A 177 3.00 31.86 -36.51
CA ASP A 177 2.68 30.54 -35.97
C ASP A 177 3.84 29.51 -36.00
N PRO A 178 4.03 28.70 -34.95
CA PRO A 178 4.98 27.59 -34.92
C PRO A 178 4.45 26.29 -35.57
N LEU A 179 3.47 26.39 -36.48
CA LEU A 179 2.78 25.23 -37.09
C LEU A 179 3.00 25.05 -38.60
N GLU A 180 3.77 25.93 -39.26
CA GLU A 180 4.15 25.73 -40.68
C GLU A 180 5.48 24.96 -40.79
N PHE A 181 5.41 23.71 -41.25
CA PHE A 181 6.59 22.94 -41.69
C PHE A 181 7.14 23.49 -43.00
N VAL A 182 8.46 23.65 -43.10
CA VAL A 182 9.18 23.92 -44.37
C VAL A 182 10.24 22.85 -44.57
N ASP A 183 9.94 21.86 -45.39
CA ASP A 183 10.79 20.69 -45.61
C ASP A 183 11.78 20.91 -46.76
N LYS A 184 12.69 21.89 -46.59
CA LYS A 184 13.82 22.10 -47.49
C LYS A 184 14.96 22.90 -46.84
N ILE A 185 16.18 22.39 -46.92
CA ILE A 185 17.41 23.17 -46.77
C ILE A 185 18.13 23.10 -48.12
N ASP A 186 18.37 24.25 -48.74
CA ASP A 186 19.17 24.35 -49.96
C ASP A 186 20.65 24.52 -49.58
N PHE A 187 21.51 23.63 -50.06
CA PHE A 187 22.94 23.66 -49.73
C PHE A 187 23.68 24.56 -50.73
N GLY A 188 24.15 25.71 -50.24
CA GLY A 188 25.06 26.58 -50.99
C GLY A 188 26.32 25.85 -51.44
N ALA A 189 26.88 26.26 -52.58
CA ALA A 189 27.94 25.54 -53.27
C ALA A 189 29.18 25.25 -52.40
N ASN A 190 29.83 24.13 -52.69
CA ASN A 190 31.06 23.60 -52.06
C ASN A 190 30.94 23.01 -50.64
N ILE A 191 29.81 22.40 -50.28
CA ILE A 191 29.77 21.37 -49.23
C ILE A 191 29.11 20.09 -49.77
N THR A 192 29.90 19.00 -49.85
CA THR A 192 29.42 17.66 -50.23
C THR A 192 29.55 16.71 -49.04
N PRO A 193 28.48 16.41 -48.28
CA PRO A 193 28.52 15.43 -47.21
C PRO A 193 28.85 14.03 -47.73
N LYS A 194 29.88 13.40 -47.18
CA LYS A 194 30.29 12.03 -47.51
C LYS A 194 29.22 11.04 -47.04
N ALA A 195 28.68 10.23 -47.94
CA ALA A 195 27.59 9.31 -47.64
C ALA A 195 27.92 8.35 -46.49
N VAL A 196 27.09 8.36 -45.45
CA VAL A 196 27.09 7.37 -44.37
C VAL A 196 26.01 6.34 -44.71
N ALA A 197 26.38 5.06 -44.83
CA ALA A 197 25.43 4.01 -45.15
C ALA A 197 24.41 3.83 -44.01
N GLU A 198 23.12 3.90 -44.33
CA GLU A 198 22.06 3.59 -43.37
C GLU A 198 22.17 2.13 -42.92
N LYS A 199 22.17 1.90 -41.61
CA LYS A 199 22.18 0.56 -41.05
C LYS A 199 20.78 -0.03 -41.13
N THR A 200 20.52 -0.83 -42.16
CA THR A 200 19.22 -1.45 -42.45
C THR A 200 18.67 -2.20 -41.23
N VAL A 201 17.67 -1.63 -40.55
CA VAL A 201 16.94 -2.33 -39.49
C VAL A 201 15.86 -3.17 -40.17
N ALA A 202 16.07 -4.49 -40.21
CA ALA A 202 15.07 -5.41 -40.71
C ALA A 202 13.81 -5.33 -39.84
N ILE A 203 12.67 -5.00 -40.47
CA ILE A 203 11.36 -5.04 -39.83
C ILE A 203 11.10 -6.50 -39.40
N LYS A 204 10.75 -6.71 -38.12
CA LYS A 204 10.25 -8.01 -37.67
C LYS A 204 8.84 -8.24 -38.21
N THR A 205 8.74 -8.84 -39.39
CA THR A 205 7.48 -9.35 -39.92
C THR A 205 6.96 -10.44 -39.00
N VAL A 206 5.83 -10.19 -38.34
CA VAL A 206 5.13 -11.22 -37.55
C VAL A 206 4.21 -12.00 -38.46
N SER A 207 4.42 -13.30 -38.58
CA SER A 207 3.52 -14.22 -39.29
C SER A 207 2.28 -14.52 -38.44
N GLU A 208 1.09 -14.43 -39.03
CA GLU A 208 -0.16 -14.82 -38.34
C GLU A 208 -0.20 -16.32 -38.03
N THR A 209 -0.30 -16.66 -36.74
CA THR A 209 -0.68 -18.01 -36.32
C THR A 209 -2.21 -18.13 -36.39
N ARG A 210 -2.74 -18.72 -37.47
CA ARG A 210 -4.18 -19.02 -37.56
C ARG A 210 -4.59 -20.03 -36.49
N VAL A 211 -5.53 -19.64 -35.63
CA VAL A 211 -6.18 -20.53 -34.65
C VAL A 211 -7.40 -21.18 -35.31
N THR A 212 -7.51 -22.50 -35.20
CA THR A 212 -8.63 -23.28 -35.74
C THR A 212 -9.75 -23.40 -34.70
N GLU A 213 -11.00 -23.20 -35.11
CA GLU A 213 -12.16 -23.32 -34.22
C GLU A 213 -12.43 -24.78 -33.79
N PRO A 214 -12.97 -24.99 -32.56
CA PRO A 214 -13.25 -26.33 -32.05
C PRO A 214 -14.47 -26.98 -32.74
N ARG A 215 -14.29 -28.20 -33.25
CA ARG A 215 -15.39 -29.01 -33.81
C ARG A 215 -16.16 -29.74 -32.72
N VAL A 216 -17.45 -29.45 -32.58
CA VAL A 216 -18.40 -30.28 -31.82
C VAL A 216 -18.91 -31.41 -32.71
N SER A 217 -18.84 -32.66 -32.25
CA SER A 217 -19.42 -33.82 -32.94
C SER A 217 -20.89 -34.01 -32.55
N VAL A 218 -21.79 -33.86 -33.51
CA VAL A 218 -23.20 -34.28 -33.40
C VAL A 218 -23.51 -35.37 -34.42
N SER A 219 -24.31 -36.36 -34.02
CA SER A 219 -24.66 -37.50 -34.86
C SER A 219 -25.48 -37.09 -36.08
N LYS A 220 -25.17 -37.68 -37.25
CA LYS A 220 -25.97 -37.49 -38.46
C LYS A 220 -27.35 -38.14 -38.32
N ILE A 221 -28.37 -37.41 -38.76
CA ILE A 221 -29.56 -37.99 -39.41
C ILE A 221 -29.31 -37.87 -40.92
N ASP A 222 -29.70 -38.87 -41.69
CA ASP A 222 -29.36 -38.98 -43.11
C ASP A 222 -30.60 -38.83 -44.00
N VAL A 223 -30.57 -37.91 -44.97
CA VAL A 223 -31.63 -37.76 -45.99
C VAL A 223 -31.07 -37.20 -47.31
N SER A 224 -31.14 -38.04 -48.35
CA SER A 224 -31.23 -37.71 -49.79
C SER A 224 -30.60 -36.40 -50.32
N ARG A 225 -29.29 -36.48 -50.59
CA ARG A 225 -28.60 -36.00 -51.81
C ARG A 225 -29.43 -35.24 -52.87
N VAL A 226 -29.02 -34.01 -53.17
CA VAL A 226 -29.10 -33.40 -54.51
C VAL A 226 -27.67 -33.11 -54.98
N THR A 227 -27.39 -33.25 -56.29
CA THR A 227 -26.02 -33.15 -56.84
C THR A 227 -25.99 -32.19 -58.03
N VAL A 228 -25.06 -31.24 -58.06
CA VAL A 228 -24.76 -30.39 -59.24
C VAL A 228 -23.24 -30.26 -59.37
N THR A 229 -22.71 -30.40 -60.58
CA THR A 229 -21.27 -30.54 -60.84
C THR A 229 -20.63 -29.20 -61.27
N PRO A 230 -19.48 -28.78 -60.71
CA PRO A 230 -18.75 -27.60 -61.19
C PRO A 230 -18.10 -27.82 -62.56
N PRO A 231 -18.17 -26.84 -63.50
CA PRO A 231 -17.50 -26.92 -64.80
C PRO A 231 -16.00 -26.56 -64.75
N THR A 232 -15.25 -27.04 -65.74
CA THR A 232 -13.78 -26.95 -65.85
C THR A 232 -13.30 -25.62 -66.46
N ALA A 233 -12.12 -25.12 -66.05
CA ALA A 233 -11.52 -23.89 -66.57
C ALA A 233 -10.57 -24.11 -67.78
N PRO A 234 -10.76 -23.42 -68.92
CA PRO A 234 -9.81 -23.38 -70.05
C PRO A 234 -8.62 -22.41 -69.85
N ARG A 235 -7.79 -22.23 -70.89
CA ARG A 235 -6.41 -21.72 -70.83
C ARG A 235 -6.10 -20.61 -71.85
N MET A 236 -5.08 -19.78 -71.53
CA MET A 236 -4.27 -18.93 -72.46
C MET A 236 -5.03 -17.79 -73.17
N GLN A 237 -4.40 -16.77 -73.79
CA GLN A 237 -2.97 -16.44 -74.00
C GLN A 237 -2.79 -14.89 -73.96
N ALA A 238 -1.58 -14.36 -74.20
CA ALA A 238 -1.29 -12.91 -74.22
C ALA A 238 -0.57 -12.48 -75.52
N LEU A 239 -0.88 -11.27 -76.03
CA LEU A 239 -0.23 -10.45 -77.09
C LEU A 239 -1.23 -9.33 -77.51
N PRO A 240 -0.83 -8.26 -78.24
CA PRO A 240 0.48 -7.63 -78.44
C PRO A 240 0.51 -6.13 -78.04
N ASN A 241 1.64 -5.44 -78.23
CA ASN A 241 1.76 -3.98 -78.07
C ASN A 241 2.41 -3.33 -79.32
N PRO A 242 1.86 -2.24 -79.91
CA PRO A 242 2.49 -1.52 -81.03
C PRO A 242 3.57 -0.51 -80.61
N GLY A 243 4.65 -0.41 -81.40
CA GLY A 243 5.64 0.69 -81.35
C GLY A 243 5.19 1.94 -82.15
N ASN A 244 6.07 2.80 -82.68
CA ASN A 244 7.52 2.71 -83.00
C ASN A 244 8.05 4.12 -83.41
N PRO A 245 9.32 4.35 -83.82
CA PRO A 245 10.53 3.48 -83.94
C PRO A 245 11.63 3.96 -82.93
N SER A 246 12.96 4.15 -83.14
CA SER A 246 13.95 4.11 -84.26
C SER A 246 15.38 3.91 -83.68
N VAL A 247 16.24 2.97 -84.13
CA VAL A 247 17.13 2.95 -85.34
C VAL A 247 18.32 3.93 -85.23
N ASN A 248 19.61 3.55 -85.35
CA ASN A 248 20.33 2.29 -85.71
C ASN A 248 21.62 2.17 -84.82
N VAL A 249 22.58 1.21 -84.82
CA VAL A 249 23.09 0.04 -85.61
C VAL A 249 23.59 -1.01 -84.54
N THR A 250 23.99 -2.30 -84.66
CA THR A 250 24.55 -3.26 -85.66
C THR A 250 26.01 -2.99 -86.13
N ALA A 251 26.94 -3.95 -86.35
CA ALA A 251 27.03 -5.43 -86.24
C ALA A 251 28.54 -5.81 -86.02
N PRO A 252 29.06 -7.08 -86.11
CA PRO A 252 28.46 -8.42 -86.25
C PRO A 252 28.92 -9.40 -85.12
N GLY A 253 28.91 -10.74 -85.34
CA GLY A 253 29.21 -11.75 -84.30
C GLY A 253 29.88 -13.06 -84.79
N ALA A 254 29.61 -14.19 -84.08
CA ALA A 254 30.32 -15.49 -84.08
C ALA A 254 31.67 -15.47 -83.29
N ILE A 255 32.31 -16.55 -82.83
CA ILE A 255 32.16 -18.01 -83.07
C ILE A 255 32.49 -18.82 -81.78
N THR A 256 32.18 -20.13 -81.73
CA THR A 256 32.76 -21.13 -80.80
C THR A 256 33.47 -22.24 -81.60
N PRO A 257 34.72 -22.63 -81.24
CA PRO A 257 34.95 -24.02 -80.80
C PRO A 257 36.15 -24.30 -79.85
N LEU A 258 36.14 -25.53 -79.30
CA LEU A 258 37.14 -26.44 -78.72
C LEU A 258 38.66 -26.08 -78.62
N GLY A 259 39.27 -26.37 -77.45
CA GLY A 259 40.06 -27.62 -77.25
C GLY A 259 41.61 -27.65 -77.36
N THR A 260 42.30 -27.69 -76.19
CA THR A 260 43.54 -28.47 -75.80
C THR A 260 44.80 -28.57 -76.71
N ILE A 261 46.03 -28.45 -76.13
CA ILE A 261 47.21 -29.38 -76.20
C ILE A 261 48.49 -28.82 -75.46
N THR A 262 49.63 -29.53 -75.46
CA THR A 262 50.69 -29.66 -74.41
C THR A 262 52.11 -29.96 -75.01
N VAL A 263 53.31 -29.85 -74.41
CA VAL A 263 53.89 -29.35 -73.11
C VAL A 263 55.46 -29.34 -73.14
N ALA A 264 56.13 -28.51 -72.31
CA ALA A 264 57.53 -28.57 -71.77
C ALA A 264 58.81 -28.29 -72.63
N ALA A 265 59.84 -27.75 -71.96
CA ALA A 265 61.31 -27.97 -72.16
C ALA A 265 62.13 -27.39 -70.97
N ILE A 266 63.31 -27.94 -70.62
CA ILE A 266 64.13 -27.57 -69.42
C ILE A 266 65.65 -27.72 -69.67
N PRO A 267 66.46 -26.66 -69.47
CA PRO A 267 67.65 -26.66 -68.58
C PRO A 267 67.77 -25.31 -67.80
N ALA A 268 68.82 -24.89 -67.05
CA ALA A 268 70.20 -25.37 -66.76
C ALA A 268 70.61 -25.03 -65.29
N ILE A 269 71.91 -25.08 -64.91
CA ILE A 269 72.37 -25.02 -63.48
C ILE A 269 73.73 -24.29 -63.27
N ASN A 270 73.86 -23.53 -62.16
CA ASN A 270 75.00 -23.51 -61.18
C ASN A 270 76.05 -22.33 -61.07
N VAL A 271 76.63 -22.23 -59.84
CA VAL A 271 77.91 -21.61 -59.35
C VAL A 271 78.09 -20.08 -59.04
N ALA A 272 77.65 -19.67 -57.84
CA ALA A 272 78.41 -19.16 -56.66
C ALA A 272 79.41 -17.94 -56.62
N VAL A 273 79.58 -17.42 -55.37
CA VAL A 273 80.58 -16.47 -54.75
C VAL A 273 80.64 -15.00 -55.26
N ALA A 274 80.93 -13.96 -54.45
CA ALA A 274 81.33 -13.84 -53.03
C ALA A 274 80.78 -12.54 -52.34
N ALA A 275 81.00 -12.40 -51.02
CA ALA A 275 80.69 -11.24 -50.15
C ALA A 275 81.79 -10.14 -50.20
N PRO A 276 81.66 -8.91 -49.62
CA PRO A 276 80.72 -8.39 -48.60
C PRO A 276 79.84 -7.22 -49.16
N THR A 277 79.28 -6.18 -48.50
CA THR A 277 79.50 -5.52 -47.17
C THR A 277 78.23 -4.79 -46.69
N VAL A 278 78.24 -4.18 -45.49
CA VAL A 278 77.07 -3.61 -44.79
C VAL A 278 76.67 -2.20 -45.28
N GLY A 279 75.38 -2.05 -45.62
CA GLY A 279 74.63 -0.79 -45.55
C GLY A 279 73.50 -0.91 -44.50
N ALA A 280 72.93 0.22 -44.04
CA ALA A 280 71.91 0.22 -42.98
C ALA A 280 70.65 -0.56 -43.40
N ALA A 281 70.13 -1.41 -42.50
CA ALA A 281 69.09 -2.40 -42.83
C ALA A 281 67.72 -1.78 -43.12
N PRO A 282 67.14 -1.99 -44.32
CA PRO A 282 65.72 -1.74 -44.57
C PRO A 282 64.87 -2.81 -43.87
N THR A 283 63.76 -2.41 -43.24
CA THR A 283 62.87 -3.32 -42.52
C THR A 283 62.03 -4.17 -43.49
N VAL A 284 62.40 -5.45 -43.63
CA VAL A 284 61.57 -6.45 -44.31
C VAL A 284 60.42 -6.84 -43.37
N ASN A 285 59.20 -6.40 -43.70
CA ASN A 285 58.00 -6.99 -43.09
C ASN A 285 57.88 -8.43 -43.60
N ALA A 286 57.99 -9.39 -42.68
CA ALA A 286 57.75 -10.80 -42.97
C ALA A 286 56.33 -11.02 -43.53
N PRO A 287 56.09 -12.07 -44.34
CA PRO A 287 54.74 -12.43 -44.74
C PRO A 287 53.89 -12.68 -43.50
N THR A 288 52.81 -11.91 -43.36
CA THR A 288 51.88 -12.01 -42.24
C THR A 288 51.05 -13.29 -42.34
N VAL A 289 51.65 -14.39 -41.89
CA VAL A 289 50.87 -15.50 -41.34
C VAL A 289 50.08 -14.93 -40.16
N ALA A 290 48.83 -14.56 -40.42
CA ALA A 290 47.89 -14.28 -39.35
C ALA A 290 47.85 -15.54 -38.47
N THR A 291 48.24 -15.40 -37.20
CA THR A 291 48.03 -16.48 -36.24
C THR A 291 46.55 -16.87 -36.26
N PRO A 292 46.22 -18.17 -36.20
CA PRO A 292 44.83 -18.58 -36.01
C PRO A 292 44.25 -17.77 -34.84
N PRO A 293 43.04 -17.18 -34.97
CA PRO A 293 42.46 -16.41 -33.89
C PRO A 293 42.46 -17.28 -32.65
N THR A 294 43.02 -16.76 -31.54
CA THR A 294 43.21 -17.52 -30.31
C THR A 294 41.93 -18.28 -30.00
N PRO A 295 41.99 -19.61 -29.77
CA PRO A 295 40.82 -20.40 -29.41
C PRO A 295 39.95 -19.65 -28.41
N ALA A 296 38.63 -19.62 -28.63
CA ALA A 296 37.68 -18.97 -27.72
C ALA A 296 37.73 -19.70 -26.36
N GLY A 297 38.69 -19.29 -25.53
CA GLY A 297 39.25 -20.11 -24.49
C GLY A 297 38.19 -20.42 -23.44
N PHE A 298 38.08 -21.69 -23.05
CA PHE A 298 37.21 -22.09 -21.96
C PHE A 298 37.59 -21.30 -20.70
N SER A 299 36.77 -20.29 -20.40
CA SER A 299 36.76 -19.57 -19.14
C SER A 299 35.72 -20.30 -18.28
N PRO A 300 36.09 -20.85 -17.11
CA PRO A 300 35.14 -21.53 -16.26
C PRO A 300 33.97 -20.65 -15.93
N LYS A 301 32.77 -21.23 -15.90
CA LYS A 301 31.59 -20.54 -15.42
C LYS A 301 31.66 -20.48 -13.89
N LEU A 302 32.48 -19.56 -13.41
CA LEU A 302 32.53 -19.10 -12.02
C LEU A 302 31.22 -18.38 -11.71
N ILE A 303 30.17 -19.16 -11.44
CA ILE A 303 28.90 -18.63 -10.94
C ILE A 303 29.18 -18.14 -9.53
N THR A 304 29.08 -16.83 -9.35
CA THR A 304 29.09 -16.20 -8.03
C THR A 304 28.03 -16.86 -7.14
N PRO A 305 28.36 -17.22 -5.89
CA PRO A 305 27.35 -17.60 -4.90
C PRO A 305 26.16 -16.64 -4.93
N PRO A 306 24.91 -17.12 -4.76
CA PRO A 306 23.76 -16.24 -4.69
C PRO A 306 23.94 -15.30 -3.50
N GLU A 307 23.80 -14.00 -3.75
CA GLU A 307 23.79 -12.99 -2.69
C GLU A 307 22.68 -13.31 -1.69
N LYS A 308 22.95 -13.07 -0.41
CA LYS A 308 21.93 -13.12 0.63
C LYS A 308 20.80 -12.13 0.28
N PRO A 309 19.52 -12.55 0.28
CA PRO A 309 18.41 -11.63 0.10
C PRO A 309 18.42 -10.51 1.13
N ASP A 310 18.13 -9.29 0.68
CA ASP A 310 17.85 -8.15 1.55
C ASP A 310 16.71 -8.53 2.52
N ALA A 311 17.01 -8.61 3.82
CA ALA A 311 16.00 -8.88 4.83
C ALA A 311 15.04 -7.68 4.94
N PRO A 312 13.70 -7.87 4.87
CA PRO A 312 12.75 -6.77 4.97
C PRO A 312 12.81 -6.09 6.35
N THR A 313 12.54 -4.77 6.42
CA THR A 313 12.43 -4.08 7.71
C THR A 313 11.13 -4.46 8.41
N ILE A 314 11.20 -5.35 9.40
CA ILE A 314 10.06 -5.69 10.26
C ILE A 314 9.76 -4.48 11.15
N ILE A 315 8.54 -3.93 11.07
CA ILE A 315 8.04 -2.94 12.02
C ILE A 315 6.78 -3.53 12.66
N ALA A 316 6.87 -3.76 13.98
CA ALA A 316 5.76 -4.24 14.79
C ALA A 316 4.66 -3.16 14.91
N PRO A 317 3.38 -3.55 15.14
CA PRO A 317 2.34 -2.60 15.48
C PRO A 317 2.72 -1.76 16.71
N THR A 318 2.40 -0.48 16.70
CA THR A 318 2.65 0.39 17.86
C THR A 318 1.63 0.09 18.96
N ASP A 319 2.10 -0.39 20.12
CA ASP A 319 1.22 -0.58 21.27
C ASP A 319 0.95 0.74 22.00
N PHE A 320 -0.05 1.46 21.51
CA PHE A 320 -0.68 2.56 22.23
C PHE A 320 -1.69 2.01 23.25
N ASN A 321 -1.39 2.15 24.56
CA ASN A 321 -2.36 1.94 25.64
C ASN A 321 -3.35 3.13 25.68
N PRO A 322 -4.67 2.90 25.49
CA PRO A 322 -5.68 3.96 25.53
C PRO A 322 -5.74 4.71 26.87
N PRO A 323 -6.07 6.02 26.88
CA PRO A 323 -6.23 6.80 28.11
C PRO A 323 -7.35 6.24 28.99
N ASP A 324 -7.04 6.05 30.27
CA ASP A 324 -7.96 5.45 31.25
C ASP A 324 -8.86 6.53 31.87
N ILE A 325 -9.84 6.98 31.10
CA ILE A 325 -10.82 7.98 31.53
C ILE A 325 -11.87 7.26 32.39
N ASN A 326 -11.85 7.47 33.72
CA ASN A 326 -12.69 6.73 34.67
C ASN A 326 -13.86 7.53 35.26
N PHE A 327 -13.88 8.85 35.09
CA PHE A 327 -14.94 9.71 35.64
C PHE A 327 -16.32 9.34 35.10
N LYS A 328 -17.34 9.68 35.90
CA LYS A 328 -18.75 9.52 35.57
C LYS A 328 -19.38 10.88 35.26
N GLY A 329 -20.30 10.89 34.30
CA GLY A 329 -21.28 11.97 34.14
C GLY A 329 -22.54 11.63 34.94
N LYS A 330 -23.14 12.61 35.60
CA LYS A 330 -24.31 12.45 36.47
C LYS A 330 -25.07 13.78 36.60
N GLY A 331 -26.37 13.72 36.32
CA GLY A 331 -27.31 14.83 36.49
C GLY A 331 -27.65 15.19 37.94
N PHE A 332 -28.67 16.01 38.12
CA PHE A 332 -29.09 16.58 39.40
C PHE A 332 -30.59 16.92 39.39
N ALA A 333 -31.22 17.02 40.55
CA ALA A 333 -32.65 17.35 40.64
C ALA A 333 -32.97 18.77 40.08
N GLN A 334 -33.92 18.84 39.15
CA GLN A 334 -34.29 20.03 38.38
C GLN A 334 -35.70 20.55 38.73
N GLY A 335 -36.04 21.76 38.25
CA GLY A 335 -37.38 22.34 38.37
C GLY A 335 -37.93 22.88 37.05
N ALA A 336 -39.26 22.93 36.91
CA ALA A 336 -39.96 23.34 35.67
C ALA A 336 -40.32 24.84 35.59
N ALA A 337 -39.92 25.65 36.57
CA ALA A 337 -40.22 27.08 36.61
C ALA A 337 -39.43 27.87 35.55
N VAL A 338 -40.04 28.90 34.96
CA VAL A 338 -39.46 29.75 33.91
C VAL A 338 -38.96 31.05 34.54
N ASN A 339 -37.67 31.12 34.86
CA ASN A 339 -37.03 32.28 35.49
C ASN A 339 -35.49 32.26 35.37
N MET A 340 -34.83 33.26 35.96
CA MET A 340 -33.37 33.36 36.07
C MET A 340 -32.92 33.36 37.55
N PRO A 341 -32.72 32.19 38.20
CA PRO A 341 -32.41 32.13 39.63
C PRO A 341 -31.03 32.71 39.99
N ARG A 342 -30.07 32.68 39.05
CA ARG A 342 -28.68 33.16 39.24
C ARG A 342 -27.97 32.47 40.42
N SER A 343 -28.33 31.21 40.69
CA SER A 343 -27.80 30.36 41.75
C SER A 343 -26.97 29.21 41.16
N ASN A 344 -27.08 28.00 41.72
CA ASN A 344 -26.67 26.75 41.12
C ASN A 344 -27.36 26.44 39.77
N ILE A 345 -28.44 27.16 39.44
CA ILE A 345 -29.04 27.26 38.09
C ILE A 345 -29.10 28.75 37.75
N VAL A 346 -28.64 29.15 36.55
CA VAL A 346 -28.59 30.57 36.18
C VAL A 346 -29.85 31.03 35.45
N LEU A 347 -30.34 30.22 34.51
CA LEU A 347 -31.60 30.40 33.74
C LEU A 347 -32.24 29.05 33.41
N GLN A 348 -33.56 29.03 33.20
CA GLN A 348 -34.29 27.78 32.98
C GLN A 348 -35.64 27.94 32.27
N ASN A 349 -35.98 26.93 31.45
CA ASN A 349 -37.28 26.62 30.86
C ASN A 349 -37.91 27.65 29.90
N TYR A 350 -37.12 28.55 29.30
CA TYR A 350 -37.59 29.50 28.28
C TYR A 350 -37.64 28.86 26.88
N ASP A 351 -38.66 29.20 26.09
CA ASP A 351 -38.88 28.62 24.76
C ASP A 351 -37.77 28.94 23.75
N THR A 352 -37.09 30.11 23.87
CA THR A 352 -35.88 30.42 23.08
C THR A 352 -34.81 31.17 23.85
N TYR A 353 -33.54 30.94 23.47
CA TYR A 353 -32.34 31.57 24.01
C TYR A 353 -31.40 32.05 22.90
N ASP A 354 -30.90 33.29 23.00
CA ASP A 354 -29.96 33.87 22.04
C ASP A 354 -28.99 34.87 22.72
N THR A 355 -27.77 35.06 22.21
CA THR A 355 -26.77 36.01 22.73
C THR A 355 -26.65 37.22 21.81
N VAL A 356 -27.37 38.29 22.13
CA VAL A 356 -27.54 39.49 21.28
C VAL A 356 -27.37 40.78 22.07
N ASP A 357 -27.09 41.87 21.36
CA ASP A 357 -27.17 43.22 21.93
C ASP A 357 -28.62 43.53 22.31
N LYS A 358 -28.88 43.71 23.60
CA LYS A 358 -30.21 43.98 24.17
C LYS A 358 -30.92 45.18 23.55
N ASN A 359 -30.17 46.16 23.02
CA ASN A 359 -30.70 47.42 22.52
C ASN A 359 -31.22 47.31 21.08
N ASN A 360 -30.76 46.31 20.31
CA ASN A 360 -31.15 46.14 18.90
C ASN A 360 -31.63 44.73 18.52
N ASN A 361 -31.44 43.73 19.38
CA ASN A 361 -31.90 42.34 19.19
C ASN A 361 -31.34 41.60 17.95
N ALA A 362 -30.35 42.16 17.25
CA ALA A 362 -29.83 41.65 15.98
C ALA A 362 -28.31 41.45 15.96
N THR A 363 -27.54 42.30 16.65
CA THR A 363 -26.08 42.12 16.79
C THR A 363 -25.80 40.92 17.67
N LYS A 364 -25.35 39.81 17.08
CA LYS A 364 -24.87 38.63 17.80
C LYS A 364 -23.58 38.96 18.58
N GLY A 365 -23.44 38.34 19.75
CA GLY A 365 -22.20 38.31 20.52
C GLY A 365 -21.95 36.94 21.15
N ILE A 366 -21.03 36.91 22.11
CA ILE A 366 -20.65 35.75 22.91
C ILE A 366 -21.00 36.01 24.38
N LEU A 367 -21.57 35.01 25.05
CA LEU A 367 -21.62 34.96 26.50
C LEU A 367 -20.44 34.13 27.02
N ASN A 368 -19.64 34.73 27.88
CA ASN A 368 -18.55 34.06 28.57
C ASN A 368 -19.03 33.60 29.94
N ILE A 369 -18.60 32.42 30.38
CA ILE A 369 -18.95 31.80 31.65
C ILE A 369 -17.68 31.23 32.27
N GLU A 370 -17.36 31.62 33.51
CA GLU A 370 -16.31 31.03 34.33
C GLU A 370 -16.90 30.36 35.56
N VAL A 371 -16.36 29.20 35.92
CA VAL A 371 -16.84 28.33 37.01
C VAL A 371 -15.66 27.67 37.73
N GLY A 372 -15.88 27.15 38.94
CA GLY A 372 -14.83 26.60 39.80
C GLY A 372 -14.65 27.44 41.07
N ASN A 373 -13.53 27.26 41.76
CA ASN A 373 -13.25 27.98 43.00
C ASN A 373 -12.63 29.36 42.71
N LEU A 374 -13.48 30.34 42.34
CA LEU A 374 -13.04 31.67 41.93
C LEU A 374 -12.74 32.58 43.14
N GLY A 375 -12.02 33.68 42.89
CA GLY A 375 -11.66 34.66 43.91
C GLY A 375 -12.89 35.28 44.59
N GLY A 376 -12.78 35.56 45.89
CA GLY A 376 -13.87 36.16 46.68
C GLY A 376 -15.01 35.20 47.06
N GLY A 377 -14.83 33.88 46.89
CA GLY A 377 -15.85 32.87 47.20
C GLY A 377 -16.90 32.68 46.10
N VAL A 378 -16.73 33.35 44.97
CA VAL A 378 -17.56 33.18 43.77
C VAL A 378 -17.37 31.79 43.18
N LYS A 379 -18.44 31.18 42.68
CA LYS A 379 -18.46 29.82 42.09
C LYS A 379 -18.87 29.81 40.62
N SER A 380 -19.61 30.82 40.18
CA SER A 380 -19.85 31.08 38.76
C SER A 380 -19.89 32.58 38.46
N LYS A 381 -19.46 32.95 37.25
CA LYS A 381 -19.46 34.33 36.74
C LYS A 381 -19.78 34.30 35.24
N TRP A 382 -20.56 35.25 34.74
CA TRP A 382 -20.88 35.36 33.31
C TRP A 382 -20.90 36.82 32.83
N TRP A 383 -20.52 37.06 31.57
CA TRP A 383 -20.54 38.40 30.96
C TRP A 383 -20.58 38.39 29.43
N GLY A 384 -21.05 39.50 28.85
CA GLY A 384 -21.12 39.73 27.41
C GLY A 384 -19.82 40.20 26.75
N THR A 385 -19.50 39.64 25.58
CA THR A 385 -18.49 40.16 24.65
C THR A 385 -19.02 40.18 23.21
N ASN A 386 -18.47 41.04 22.37
CA ASN A 386 -18.64 40.97 20.93
C ASN A 386 -18.02 39.65 20.38
N LEU A 387 -18.27 39.34 19.10
CA LEU A 387 -17.76 38.10 18.46
C LEU A 387 -16.23 38.04 18.35
N ASP A 388 -15.52 39.16 18.50
CA ASP A 388 -14.06 39.24 18.55
C ASP A 388 -13.48 39.08 19.98
N GLY A 389 -14.35 38.90 20.98
CA GLY A 389 -13.96 38.79 22.40
C GLY A 389 -13.84 40.13 23.14
N THR A 390 -14.07 41.27 22.50
CA THR A 390 -14.06 42.58 23.19
C THR A 390 -15.26 42.73 24.13
N ALA A 391 -15.05 43.27 25.33
CA ALA A 391 -16.08 43.38 26.35
C ALA A 391 -17.24 44.29 25.92
N ASN A 392 -18.47 43.79 26.03
CA ASN A 392 -19.68 44.55 25.73
C ASN A 392 -20.86 44.02 26.57
N SER A 393 -21.16 44.70 27.68
CA SER A 393 -22.25 44.35 28.61
C SER A 393 -23.66 44.58 28.06
N ASN A 394 -23.79 45.07 26.81
CA ASN A 394 -25.05 45.04 26.08
C ASN A 394 -25.33 43.69 25.42
N ILE A 395 -24.30 42.87 25.14
CA ILE A 395 -24.47 41.47 24.74
C ILE A 395 -24.98 40.69 25.94
N GLN A 396 -26.21 40.19 25.85
CA GLN A 396 -26.91 39.52 26.95
C GLN A 396 -27.62 38.28 26.41
N ILE A 397 -27.94 37.31 27.28
CA ILE A 397 -28.84 36.24 26.84
C ILE A 397 -30.25 36.81 26.77
N LYS A 398 -30.75 37.01 25.55
CA LYS A 398 -32.18 37.16 25.31
C LYS A 398 -32.84 35.80 25.52
N ALA A 399 -33.70 35.71 26.52
CA ALA A 399 -34.56 34.56 26.76
C ALA A 399 -36.01 34.97 26.49
N VAL A 400 -36.78 34.16 25.77
CA VAL A 400 -38.19 34.46 25.44
C VAL A 400 -39.08 33.33 25.93
N THR A 401 -40.21 33.67 26.55
CA THR A 401 -41.26 32.69 26.81
C THR A 401 -42.66 33.17 26.48
N ASN A 402 -43.52 32.25 26.05
CA ASN A 402 -44.95 32.48 25.89
C ASN A 402 -45.76 32.15 27.16
N VAL A 403 -45.14 31.67 28.25
CA VAL A 403 -45.84 31.16 29.44
C VAL A 403 -46.33 32.31 30.34
N PRO A 404 -47.65 32.48 30.51
CA PRO A 404 -48.21 33.46 31.45
C PRO A 404 -48.12 32.96 32.91
N ASN A 405 -48.31 33.87 33.88
CA ASN A 405 -48.37 33.50 35.30
C ASN A 405 -49.71 32.82 35.68
N SER A 406 -50.76 33.03 34.88
CA SER A 406 -52.10 32.43 35.07
C SER A 406 -52.22 31.08 34.37
N ALA A 407 -52.98 30.16 34.97
CA ALA A 407 -53.31 28.87 34.37
C ALA A 407 -53.87 29.03 32.93
N THR A 408 -53.31 28.27 31.99
CA THR A 408 -53.62 28.31 30.57
C THR A 408 -53.56 26.88 30.01
N THR A 409 -54.72 26.32 29.69
CA THR A 409 -54.88 24.91 29.28
C THR A 409 -53.92 24.51 28.15
N GLY A 410 -53.15 23.45 28.36
CA GLY A 410 -52.17 22.95 27.39
C GLY A 410 -50.88 23.76 27.28
N LEU A 411 -50.66 24.73 28.17
CA LEU A 411 -49.42 25.52 28.22
C LEU A 411 -48.81 25.62 29.64
N THR A 412 -49.64 25.91 30.66
CA THR A 412 -49.19 26.01 32.06
C THR A 412 -50.35 25.87 33.04
N ARG A 413 -50.08 25.40 34.26
CA ARG A 413 -51.03 25.49 35.40
C ARG A 413 -50.97 26.82 36.16
N GLY A 414 -50.10 27.74 35.77
CA GLY A 414 -49.88 29.02 36.44
C GLY A 414 -48.92 28.92 37.63
N GLY A 415 -48.34 30.05 38.04
CA GLY A 415 -47.29 30.12 39.06
C GLY A 415 -45.89 29.70 38.59
N PHE A 416 -45.78 28.96 37.47
CA PHE A 416 -44.48 28.51 36.93
C PHE A 416 -43.73 29.60 36.16
N SER A 417 -44.40 30.64 35.67
CA SER A 417 -43.76 31.85 35.13
C SER A 417 -44.19 33.08 35.93
N PRO A 418 -43.53 33.40 37.07
CA PRO A 418 -43.95 34.48 37.96
C PRO A 418 -43.94 35.88 37.31
N LEU A 419 -43.12 36.06 36.27
CA LEU A 419 -43.02 37.31 35.50
C LEU A 419 -43.92 37.33 34.25
N GLY A 420 -44.59 36.22 33.94
CA GLY A 420 -45.45 36.06 32.77
C GLY A 420 -44.71 35.93 31.44
N ALA A 421 -45.47 35.99 30.35
CA ALA A 421 -44.97 35.85 28.99
C ALA A 421 -44.21 37.12 28.56
N GLY A 422 -43.08 36.97 27.87
CA GLY A 422 -42.28 38.12 27.45
C GLY A 422 -40.86 37.78 27.00
N THR A 423 -40.07 38.83 26.80
CA THR A 423 -38.63 38.77 26.54
C THR A 423 -37.87 39.26 27.77
N PHE A 424 -36.87 38.49 28.19
CA PHE A 424 -36.07 38.71 29.38
C PHE A 424 -34.58 38.69 29.00
N TYR A 425 -33.73 39.36 29.78
CA TYR A 425 -32.29 39.44 29.49
C TYR A 425 -31.44 39.04 30.70
N LEU A 426 -30.52 38.09 30.48
CA LEU A 426 -29.41 37.84 31.41
C LEU A 426 -28.23 38.75 31.07
N GLY A 427 -28.11 39.85 31.82
CA GLY A 427 -26.89 40.66 31.85
C GLY A 427 -25.79 40.05 32.73
N ASP A 428 -24.62 40.66 32.67
CA ASP A 428 -23.42 40.30 33.44
C ASP A 428 -23.73 40.04 34.92
N GLY A 429 -23.11 39.02 35.50
CA GLY A 429 -23.38 38.62 36.88
C GLY A 429 -22.45 37.53 37.41
N GLN A 430 -22.69 37.16 38.67
CA GLN A 430 -21.94 36.12 39.37
C GLN A 430 -22.80 35.48 40.46
N SER A 431 -22.41 34.29 40.91
CA SER A 431 -23.03 33.57 42.01
C SER A 431 -22.01 32.89 42.92
N ASN A 432 -22.31 32.85 44.22
CA ASN A 432 -21.55 32.11 45.23
C ASN A 432 -22.07 30.67 45.39
N SER A 433 -23.18 30.31 44.73
CA SER A 433 -23.68 28.94 44.67
C SER A 433 -22.85 28.09 43.69
N PRO A 434 -22.37 26.90 44.08
CA PRO A 434 -21.76 25.93 43.17
C PRO A 434 -22.70 25.65 41.98
N LEU A 435 -22.18 25.71 40.74
CA LEU A 435 -23.02 25.52 39.55
C LEU A 435 -23.36 24.04 39.35
N ASN A 436 -24.65 23.75 39.11
CA ASN A 436 -25.10 22.47 38.57
C ASN A 436 -25.16 22.57 37.05
N ALA A 437 -26.11 23.36 36.54
CA ALA A 437 -26.26 23.66 35.11
C ALA A 437 -26.39 25.17 34.87
N PHE A 438 -25.80 25.67 33.79
CA PHE A 438 -25.99 27.07 33.40
C PHE A 438 -27.41 27.32 32.87
N ILE A 439 -27.93 26.39 32.05
CA ILE A 439 -29.29 26.33 31.52
C ILE A 439 -29.93 24.99 31.93
N ASN A 440 -31.13 25.05 32.51
CA ASN A 440 -31.95 23.87 32.85
C ASN A 440 -33.24 23.82 32.01
N GLU A 441 -33.44 22.73 31.29
CA GLU A 441 -34.59 22.49 30.40
C GLU A 441 -35.36 21.22 30.79
N LEU A 442 -36.29 21.38 31.72
CA LEU A 442 -37.15 20.33 32.32
C LEU A 442 -38.65 20.48 31.94
N ARG A 443 -39.13 21.70 31.62
CA ARG A 443 -40.55 21.97 31.32
C ARG A 443 -41.02 21.23 30.05
N ASP A 444 -42.26 20.75 30.03
CA ASP A 444 -42.87 20.00 28.92
C ASP A 444 -43.20 20.92 27.71
N HIS A 445 -42.15 21.35 27.00
CA HIS A 445 -42.18 22.24 25.83
C HIS A 445 -41.02 21.97 24.83
N ASN A 446 -40.94 22.75 23.74
CA ASN A 446 -39.81 22.75 22.81
C ASN A 446 -38.92 23.99 23.06
N ALA A 447 -37.60 23.81 23.09
CA ALA A 447 -36.64 24.88 23.33
C ALA A 447 -35.69 25.07 22.14
N THR A 448 -35.25 26.31 21.87
CA THR A 448 -34.23 26.61 20.84
C THR A 448 -33.13 27.53 21.37
N LEU A 449 -31.88 27.10 21.24
CA LEU A 449 -30.68 27.80 21.70
C LEU A 449 -29.81 28.20 20.50
N SER A 450 -29.71 29.50 20.21
CA SER A 450 -29.02 30.02 19.01
C SER A 450 -27.94 31.08 19.31
N GLY A 451 -27.47 31.11 20.56
CA GLY A 451 -26.37 31.95 21.01
C GLY A 451 -24.97 31.35 20.83
N ASN A 452 -23.95 32.12 21.18
CA ASN A 452 -22.57 31.69 21.26
C ASN A 452 -22.10 31.77 22.72
N TYR A 453 -21.50 30.69 23.21
CA TYR A 453 -21.18 30.49 24.62
C TYR A 453 -19.74 30.00 24.77
N VAL A 454 -19.02 30.54 25.75
CA VAL A 454 -17.68 30.06 26.15
C VAL A 454 -17.72 29.72 27.63
N LEU A 455 -17.79 28.43 27.98
CA LEU A 455 -17.76 27.97 29.37
C LEU A 455 -16.37 27.47 29.75
N THR A 456 -15.82 28.01 30.83
CA THR A 456 -14.43 27.77 31.27
C THR A 456 -14.41 27.33 32.73
N ASN A 457 -14.12 26.05 32.94
CA ASN A 457 -13.96 25.47 34.26
C ASN A 457 -12.52 25.67 34.76
N LYS A 458 -12.37 26.41 35.86
CA LYS A 458 -11.08 26.63 36.54
C LYS A 458 -10.72 25.49 37.49
N GLY A 459 -11.70 24.67 37.87
CA GLY A 459 -11.55 23.60 38.86
C GLY A 459 -11.39 24.10 40.29
N GLY A 460 -10.93 23.22 41.16
CA GLY A 460 -10.59 23.51 42.56
C GLY A 460 -11.78 23.58 43.50
N GLU A 461 -12.98 23.14 43.07
CA GLU A 461 -14.15 23.00 43.97
C GLU A 461 -14.08 21.71 44.80
N GLY A 462 -13.41 20.65 44.30
CA GLY A 462 -13.19 19.40 45.04
C GLY A 462 -14.42 18.52 45.24
N ASP A 463 -15.55 18.84 44.60
CA ASP A 463 -16.79 18.07 44.66
C ASP A 463 -16.63 16.77 43.84
N THR A 464 -17.15 15.67 44.38
CA THR A 464 -17.09 14.31 43.80
C THR A 464 -18.47 13.68 43.57
N ASN A 465 -19.55 14.47 43.66
CA ASN A 465 -20.93 13.99 43.51
C ASN A 465 -21.78 14.76 42.48
N ARG A 466 -21.25 15.84 41.92
CA ARG A 466 -21.86 16.73 40.91
C ARG A 466 -20.88 16.97 39.76
N ASN A 467 -21.36 17.13 38.53
CA ASN A 467 -20.57 17.67 37.41
C ASN A 467 -20.97 19.11 37.08
N ILE A 468 -20.16 19.82 36.30
CA ILE A 468 -20.54 21.15 35.78
C ILE A 468 -21.17 21.00 34.40
N ILE A 469 -22.41 21.46 34.23
CA ILE A 469 -23.16 21.32 32.97
C ILE A 469 -23.41 22.71 32.35
N PHE A 470 -23.32 22.84 31.02
CA PHE A 470 -23.82 24.04 30.33
C PHE A 470 -25.34 23.95 30.13
N LEU A 471 -25.84 22.93 29.41
CA LEU A 471 -27.26 22.65 29.22
C LEU A 471 -27.60 21.28 29.80
N SER A 472 -28.47 21.22 30.82
CA SER A 472 -29.14 19.96 31.18
C SER A 472 -30.54 19.96 30.57
N HIS A 473 -30.74 19.10 29.59
CA HIS A 473 -32.03 18.85 28.94
C HIS A 473 -32.58 17.52 29.45
N ASN A 474 -33.57 17.60 30.33
CA ASN A 474 -34.22 16.48 30.99
C ASN A 474 -35.72 16.77 31.03
N PRO A 475 -36.43 16.86 29.89
CA PRO A 475 -37.80 17.31 29.89
C PRO A 475 -38.66 16.29 30.63
N ALA A 476 -39.22 16.70 31.78
CA ALA A 476 -40.00 15.84 32.65
C ALA A 476 -41.20 15.31 31.89
N GLY A 477 -41.22 13.99 31.69
CA GLY A 477 -41.75 13.41 30.46
C GLY A 477 -43.16 13.85 30.12
N VAL A 478 -43.23 14.53 28.98
CA VAL A 478 -44.35 14.68 28.06
C VAL A 478 -45.60 13.91 28.47
N GLY A 479 -46.65 14.63 28.88
CA GLY A 479 -47.86 13.97 29.37
C GLY A 479 -47.99 13.84 30.88
N ASN A 480 -47.29 14.66 31.66
CA ASN A 480 -47.32 14.71 33.13
C ASN A 480 -48.76 14.77 33.72
N GLY A 481 -49.26 13.60 34.10
CA GLY A 481 -50.53 13.39 34.76
C GLY A 481 -50.39 13.02 36.23
N THR A 482 -51.51 13.01 36.95
CA THR A 482 -51.61 12.38 38.28
C THR A 482 -51.85 10.86 38.17
N GLY A 483 -52.20 10.39 36.97
CA GLY A 483 -52.41 8.98 36.62
C GLY A 483 -52.68 8.81 35.11
N PRO A 484 -52.99 7.58 34.64
CA PRO A 484 -53.21 7.28 33.23
C PRO A 484 -54.32 8.14 32.61
N GLY A 485 -53.94 9.07 31.72
CA GLY A 485 -54.89 9.96 31.03
C GLY A 485 -55.50 11.06 31.91
N VAL A 486 -55.01 11.27 33.13
CA VAL A 486 -55.49 12.31 34.05
C VAL A 486 -54.42 13.40 34.19
N PRO A 487 -54.58 14.59 33.59
CA PRO A 487 -53.58 15.66 33.68
C PRO A 487 -53.32 16.14 35.11
N GLY A 488 -52.11 16.64 35.39
CA GLY A 488 -51.87 17.47 36.57
C GLY A 488 -50.80 17.02 37.57
N GLY A 489 -49.84 16.16 37.20
CA GLY A 489 -48.71 15.76 38.08
C GLY A 489 -47.74 16.92 38.39
N PRO A 490 -46.56 16.73 39.01
CA PRO A 490 -45.75 17.82 39.55
C PRO A 490 -45.21 18.86 38.54
N TYR A 491 -45.02 18.48 37.27
CA TYR A 491 -44.35 19.32 36.25
C TYR A 491 -45.32 20.24 35.46
N ASP A 492 -44.79 21.15 34.64
CA ASP A 492 -45.58 22.13 33.87
C ASP A 492 -45.39 21.98 32.35
N GLY A 493 -46.42 22.32 31.57
CA GLY A 493 -46.39 22.29 30.10
C GLY A 493 -47.60 21.60 29.44
N GLN A 494 -47.38 20.95 28.29
CA GLN A 494 -48.44 20.55 27.34
C GLN A 494 -49.26 19.31 27.74
N ALA A 495 -48.65 18.38 28.48
CA ALA A 495 -49.20 17.09 28.86
C ALA A 495 -49.73 16.23 27.68
N GLN A 496 -48.94 16.07 26.61
CA GLN A 496 -49.33 15.32 25.39
C GLN A 496 -48.41 14.13 25.04
N PRO A 497 -48.92 13.06 24.39
CA PRO A 497 -48.11 11.93 23.89
C PRO A 497 -47.37 12.29 22.58
N LEU A 498 -46.47 13.26 22.64
CA LEU A 498 -45.77 13.83 21.48
C LEU A 498 -44.25 13.90 21.71
N GLU A 499 -43.51 14.36 20.71
CA GLU A 499 -42.10 14.73 20.87
C GLU A 499 -41.96 16.04 21.65
N LYS A 500 -40.85 16.19 22.38
CA LYS A 500 -40.31 17.48 22.83
C LYS A 500 -38.87 17.62 22.37
N ARG A 501 -38.56 18.73 21.70
CA ARG A 501 -37.23 18.96 21.09
C ARG A 501 -36.53 20.17 21.68
N ALA A 502 -35.31 19.97 22.17
CA ALA A 502 -34.33 21.04 22.38
C ALA A 502 -33.37 21.09 21.19
N ILE A 503 -33.34 22.24 20.49
CA ILE A 503 -32.45 22.47 19.34
C ILE A 503 -31.30 23.39 19.76
N PHE A 504 -30.06 22.95 19.61
CA PHE A 504 -28.87 23.80 19.73
C PHE A 504 -28.34 24.17 18.34
N ASP A 505 -28.52 25.42 17.95
CA ASP A 505 -28.19 26.00 16.64
C ASP A 505 -27.25 27.21 16.80
N GLY A 506 -26.18 27.00 17.58
CA GLY A 506 -25.22 28.04 17.98
C GLY A 506 -23.80 27.50 18.14
N THR A 507 -22.98 28.16 18.97
CA THR A 507 -21.60 27.73 19.27
C THR A 507 -21.40 27.55 20.77
N LEU A 508 -20.92 26.40 21.21
CA LEU A 508 -20.55 26.12 22.61
C LEU A 508 -19.08 25.72 22.68
N THR A 509 -18.24 26.61 23.20
CA THR A 509 -16.83 26.37 23.43
C THR A 509 -16.60 26.00 24.89
N LEU A 510 -16.10 24.79 25.14
CA LEU A 510 -15.79 24.29 26.48
C LEU A 510 -14.28 24.33 26.73
N ASN A 511 -13.86 24.95 27.83
CA ASN A 511 -12.49 24.88 28.33
C ASN A 511 -12.51 24.16 29.69
N GLY A 512 -11.83 23.02 29.78
CA GLY A 512 -11.77 22.16 30.96
C GLY A 512 -10.67 22.56 31.93
N THR A 513 -10.54 21.80 33.02
CA THR A 513 -9.62 22.14 34.11
C THR A 513 -8.16 21.82 33.75
N ALA A 514 -7.22 22.49 34.40
CA ALA A 514 -5.79 22.37 34.07
C ALA A 514 -5.19 21.00 34.40
N THR A 515 -5.81 20.25 35.32
CA THR A 515 -5.37 18.94 35.80
C THR A 515 -6.42 17.87 35.53
N PRO A 516 -6.07 16.69 34.99
CA PRO A 516 -7.02 15.61 34.78
C PRO A 516 -7.55 15.04 36.09
N PHE A 517 -8.85 14.77 36.13
CA PHE A 517 -9.49 14.05 37.24
C PHE A 517 -9.45 12.54 36.95
N THR A 518 -8.76 11.80 37.82
CA THR A 518 -8.50 10.36 37.67
C THR A 518 -9.44 9.47 38.47
N GLY A 519 -10.34 10.05 39.27
CA GLY A 519 -11.32 9.31 40.08
C GLY A 519 -12.45 8.68 39.26
N SER A 520 -13.15 7.72 39.87
CA SER A 520 -14.22 6.93 39.24
C SER A 520 -15.63 7.37 39.64
N THR A 521 -15.80 8.65 39.97
CA THR A 521 -17.07 9.26 40.43
C THR A 521 -17.50 10.38 39.49
N ALA A 522 -18.63 11.04 39.77
CA ALA A 522 -18.86 12.41 39.30
C ALA A 522 -17.79 13.35 39.90
N SER A 523 -17.60 14.53 39.32
CA SER A 523 -16.77 15.59 39.92
C SER A 523 -16.97 16.95 39.26
N SER A 524 -16.84 18.02 40.06
CA SER A 524 -16.81 19.42 39.60
C SER A 524 -15.64 19.71 38.65
N GLU A 525 -14.63 18.85 38.61
CA GLU A 525 -13.52 18.94 37.65
C GLU A 525 -13.90 18.46 36.24
N VAL A 526 -15.08 17.82 36.08
CA VAL A 526 -15.65 17.34 34.80
C VAL A 526 -16.67 18.35 34.29
N THR A 527 -16.61 18.67 33.01
CA THR A 527 -17.45 19.70 32.37
C THR A 527 -18.23 19.12 31.19
N ILE A 528 -19.55 19.14 31.27
CA ILE A 528 -20.49 18.60 30.28
C ILE A 528 -21.09 19.76 29.46
N GLY A 529 -21.04 19.67 28.14
CA GLY A 529 -21.68 20.63 27.25
C GLY A 529 -23.20 20.49 27.25
N VAL A 530 -23.68 19.30 26.92
CA VAL A 530 -25.10 18.96 26.98
C VAL A 530 -25.28 17.65 27.73
N GLU A 531 -26.10 17.67 28.76
CA GLU A 531 -26.68 16.46 29.34
C GLU A 531 -28.05 16.25 28.69
N HIS A 532 -28.27 15.09 28.09
CA HIS A 532 -29.59 14.66 27.61
C HIS A 532 -30.03 13.46 28.44
N GLN A 533 -30.76 13.79 29.50
CA GLN A 533 -31.34 12.85 30.45
C GLN A 533 -32.83 12.66 30.13
N LEU A 534 -33.47 11.61 30.66
CA LEU A 534 -34.91 11.39 30.51
C LEU A 534 -35.57 11.02 31.84
N TRP A 535 -36.67 11.70 32.13
CA TRP A 535 -37.67 11.31 33.12
C TRP A 535 -38.92 10.75 32.42
N SER A 536 -39.16 9.45 32.58
CA SER A 536 -40.36 8.73 32.11
C SER A 536 -40.94 7.86 33.23
N HIS A 537 -41.04 8.42 34.44
CA HIS A 537 -41.69 7.79 35.58
C HIS A 537 -43.21 7.59 35.37
N ARG A 538 -43.75 6.49 35.89
CA ARG A 538 -45.21 6.24 35.95
C ARG A 538 -45.58 5.71 37.34
N GLY A 539 -46.08 6.60 38.19
CA GLY A 539 -46.50 6.34 39.55
C GLY A 539 -47.76 7.13 39.91
N SER A 540 -48.20 7.02 41.17
CA SER A 540 -49.33 7.81 41.67
C SER A 540 -48.90 9.27 41.86
N GLY A 541 -49.58 10.21 41.22
CA GLY A 541 -49.28 11.65 41.30
C GLY A 541 -48.21 12.15 40.32
N ASP A 542 -47.37 11.28 39.75
CA ASP A 542 -46.43 11.60 38.67
C ASP A 542 -46.50 10.52 37.58
N TRP A 543 -47.16 10.83 36.47
CA TRP A 543 -47.46 9.89 35.41
C TRP A 543 -47.10 10.44 34.03
N ILE A 544 -46.00 9.97 33.44
CA ILE A 544 -45.59 10.32 32.08
C ILE A 544 -46.42 9.50 31.08
N THR A 545 -47.04 10.15 30.09
CA THR A 545 -47.96 9.48 29.16
C THR A 545 -47.22 8.57 28.18
N VAL A 546 -47.80 7.42 27.81
CA VAL A 546 -47.20 6.51 26.83
C VAL A 546 -47.23 7.14 25.43
N GLY A 547 -46.08 7.16 24.73
CA GLY A 547 -45.91 7.84 23.44
C GLY A 547 -45.02 9.09 23.51
N ALA A 548 -44.85 9.63 24.71
CA ALA A 548 -43.88 10.65 25.09
C ALA A 548 -42.43 10.31 24.71
N TYR A 549 -41.67 11.27 24.19
CA TYR A 549 -40.20 11.23 24.16
C TYR A 549 -39.54 12.60 24.00
N SER A 550 -38.31 12.71 24.51
CA SER A 550 -37.41 13.84 24.29
C SER A 550 -36.52 13.67 23.06
N THR A 551 -36.09 14.78 22.48
CA THR A 551 -35.09 14.83 21.41
C THR A 551 -34.14 16.00 21.63
N PHE A 552 -32.85 15.74 21.83
CA PHE A 552 -31.83 16.77 21.71
C PHE A 552 -31.27 16.78 20.28
N GLU A 553 -31.26 17.95 19.63
CA GLU A 553 -30.66 18.14 18.31
C GLU A 553 -29.56 19.21 18.34
N ASN A 554 -28.29 18.80 18.23
CA ASN A 554 -27.21 19.72 17.88
C ASN A 554 -27.20 19.95 16.36
N LYS A 555 -27.49 21.16 15.93
CA LYS A 555 -27.26 21.68 14.56
C LYS A 555 -25.98 22.52 14.46
N GLY A 556 -25.54 23.10 15.58
CA GLY A 556 -24.38 23.98 15.68
C GLY A 556 -23.04 23.28 15.95
N LEU A 557 -22.15 24.02 16.61
CA LEU A 557 -20.80 23.55 16.98
C LEU A 557 -20.68 23.39 18.50
N ILE A 558 -20.35 22.17 18.94
CA ILE A 558 -19.90 21.90 20.31
C ILE A 558 -18.38 21.64 20.25
N HIS A 559 -17.57 22.55 20.81
CA HIS A 559 -16.11 22.55 20.70
C HIS A 559 -15.45 22.37 22.06
N LEU A 560 -14.97 21.15 22.33
CA LEU A 560 -14.16 20.78 23.49
C LEU A 560 -12.72 21.26 23.23
N ASN A 561 -12.43 22.49 23.67
CA ASN A 561 -11.36 23.31 23.10
C ASN A 561 -9.98 23.04 23.71
N LYS A 562 -9.87 23.07 25.04
CA LYS A 562 -8.63 22.88 25.79
C LYS A 562 -8.88 22.43 27.23
N GLY A 563 -7.85 22.00 27.94
CA GLY A 563 -7.93 21.49 29.32
C GLY A 563 -8.34 20.02 29.38
N ASN A 564 -8.80 19.57 30.55
CA ASN A 564 -9.14 18.17 30.81
C ASN A 564 -10.62 17.95 31.13
N ASN A 565 -11.05 16.68 31.04
CA ASN A 565 -12.32 16.16 31.56
C ASN A 565 -13.59 16.78 30.91
N LEU A 566 -13.54 17.10 29.62
CA LEU A 566 -14.70 17.61 28.89
C LEU A 566 -15.57 16.48 28.35
N VAL A 567 -16.89 16.64 28.40
CA VAL A 567 -17.88 15.80 27.71
C VAL A 567 -18.71 16.68 26.78
N GLY A 568 -18.84 16.31 25.51
CA GLY A 568 -19.64 17.08 24.53
C GLY A 568 -21.14 16.89 24.76
N ILE A 569 -21.59 15.64 24.66
CA ILE A 569 -22.94 15.21 25.03
C ILE A 569 -22.87 14.01 25.96
N LEU A 570 -23.56 14.07 27.11
CA LEU A 570 -23.84 12.94 28.00
C LEU A 570 -25.26 12.44 27.74
N ILE A 571 -25.48 11.12 27.75
CA ILE A 571 -26.80 10.49 27.56
C ILE A 571 -27.08 9.53 28.72
N ASP A 572 -28.19 9.72 29.45
CA ASP A 572 -28.58 8.86 30.58
C ASP A 572 -30.11 8.90 30.87
N VAL A 573 -30.53 8.49 32.07
CA VAL A 573 -31.94 8.37 32.48
C VAL A 573 -32.06 8.68 33.98
N GLU A 574 -33.01 9.55 34.34
CA GLU A 574 -33.23 9.93 35.75
C GLU A 574 -34.23 8.98 36.44
N ALA A 575 -35.32 8.66 35.74
CA ALA A 575 -36.42 7.85 36.24
C ALA A 575 -37.16 7.11 35.09
N TRP A 576 -37.13 5.78 35.05
CA TRP A 576 -37.99 4.98 34.15
C TRP A 576 -38.23 3.58 34.74
N ASN A 577 -39.43 3.39 35.29
CA ASN A 577 -39.82 2.22 36.11
C ASN A 577 -40.57 1.10 35.33
N ASN A 578 -40.61 1.19 34.00
CA ASN A 578 -41.25 0.24 33.08
C ASN A 578 -40.50 0.25 31.73
N ASN A 579 -40.97 -0.50 30.73
CA ASN A 579 -40.33 -0.57 29.41
C ASN A 579 -41.15 0.06 28.27
N ASP A 580 -42.28 0.71 28.59
CA ASP A 580 -43.24 1.20 27.60
C ASP A 580 -42.99 2.66 27.24
N GLY A 581 -43.20 3.01 25.98
CA GLY A 581 -42.88 4.33 25.41
C GLY A 581 -41.66 4.31 24.47
N PRO A 582 -41.58 5.25 23.53
CA PRO A 582 -40.44 5.39 22.61
C PRO A 582 -39.15 5.86 23.32
N ALA A 583 -38.01 5.54 22.72
CA ALA A 583 -36.69 5.97 23.19
C ALA A 583 -36.48 7.48 23.02
N HIS A 584 -35.70 8.10 23.90
CA HIS A 584 -35.22 9.47 23.68
C HIS A 584 -34.16 9.52 22.57
N LYS A 585 -34.05 10.65 21.86
CA LYS A 585 -33.24 10.75 20.65
C LYS A 585 -32.15 11.82 20.78
N THR A 586 -30.90 11.44 20.55
CA THR A 586 -29.76 12.36 20.57
C THR A 586 -29.23 12.50 19.15
N ILE A 587 -29.36 13.67 18.54
CA ILE A 587 -29.08 13.89 17.11
C ILE A 587 -28.01 14.98 16.95
N ASN A 588 -26.84 14.61 16.43
CA ASN A 588 -25.80 15.56 16.05
C ASN A 588 -25.82 15.82 14.53
N ASN A 589 -26.70 16.72 14.08
CA ASN A 589 -26.70 17.20 12.69
C ASN A 589 -25.56 18.19 12.40
N GLY A 590 -25.09 18.90 13.42
CA GLY A 590 -23.98 19.85 13.39
C GLY A 590 -22.61 19.20 13.42
N THR A 591 -21.75 19.64 14.34
CA THR A 591 -20.41 19.06 14.57
C THR A 591 -20.00 19.13 16.04
N ILE A 592 -19.41 18.04 16.54
CA ILE A 592 -18.65 18.02 17.79
C ILE A 592 -17.15 18.04 17.42
N LYS A 593 -16.37 18.94 18.02
CA LYS A 593 -14.94 19.09 17.76
C LYS A 593 -14.16 19.00 19.07
N ILE A 594 -13.09 18.21 19.10
CA ILE A 594 -12.24 18.02 20.28
C ILE A 594 -10.81 18.41 19.93
N THR A 595 -10.30 19.49 20.52
CA THR A 595 -8.90 19.93 20.42
C THR A 595 -8.16 19.91 21.77
N ALA A 596 -8.85 19.57 22.86
CA ALA A 596 -8.24 19.34 24.17
C ALA A 596 -7.03 18.39 24.07
N GLY A 597 -5.88 18.77 24.64
CA GLY A 597 -4.63 18.03 24.50
C GLY A 597 -3.83 18.33 23.22
N ASP A 598 -4.18 19.36 22.43
CA ASP A 598 -3.37 19.81 21.29
C ASP A 598 -1.91 20.05 21.73
N THR A 599 -0.99 19.28 21.17
CA THR A 599 0.44 19.31 21.51
C THR A 599 1.12 20.67 21.33
N ALA A 600 0.54 21.59 20.55
CA ALA A 600 1.08 22.94 20.35
C ALA A 600 0.50 23.98 21.32
N ASN A 601 -0.79 23.88 21.67
CA ASN A 601 -1.54 24.94 22.36
C ASN A 601 -2.07 24.53 23.76
N ASP A 602 -2.12 23.23 24.04
CA ASP A 602 -2.71 22.62 25.23
C ASP A 602 -2.05 21.25 25.58
N PRO A 603 -0.70 21.16 25.70
CA PRO A 603 0.00 19.87 25.79
C PRO A 603 -0.34 19.04 27.06
N ASN A 604 -0.92 19.68 28.08
CA ASN A 604 -1.32 19.07 29.35
C ASN A 604 -2.83 18.74 29.42
N GLY A 605 -3.61 19.11 28.40
CA GLY A 605 -5.02 18.77 28.29
C GLY A 605 -5.28 17.35 27.77
N GLY A 606 -6.54 17.11 27.42
CA GLY A 606 -7.04 15.86 26.84
C GLY A 606 -8.12 15.22 27.69
N ASN A 607 -8.09 13.89 27.79
CA ASN A 607 -8.95 13.10 28.69
C ASN A 607 -10.46 13.45 28.54
N SER A 608 -10.87 13.78 27.31
CA SER A 608 -12.19 14.31 26.99
C SER A 608 -12.93 13.43 25.99
N ILE A 609 -14.27 13.52 25.98
CA ILE A 609 -15.16 12.60 25.26
C ILE A 609 -16.19 13.38 24.44
N GLY A 610 -16.33 13.06 23.15
CA GLY A 610 -17.31 13.71 22.28
C GLY A 610 -18.75 13.39 22.67
N ILE A 611 -19.09 12.10 22.75
CA ILE A 611 -20.38 11.59 23.24
C ILE A 611 -20.13 10.43 24.22
N ASP A 612 -20.81 10.46 25.37
CA ASP A 612 -20.65 9.52 26.49
C ASP A 612 -22.00 9.19 27.15
N TYR A 613 -22.00 8.22 28.07
CA TYR A 613 -23.20 7.79 28.80
C TYR A 613 -23.02 7.97 30.31
N GLY A 614 -24.08 8.43 30.99
CA GLY A 614 -24.06 8.80 32.41
C GLY A 614 -24.39 7.66 33.38
N GLU A 615 -24.10 7.89 34.65
CA GLU A 615 -24.37 7.00 35.79
C GLU A 615 -25.18 7.75 36.87
N TYR A 616 -26.49 7.87 36.65
CA TYR A 616 -27.41 8.44 37.62
C TYR A 616 -28.08 7.36 38.48
N ASN A 617 -29.01 6.58 37.89
CA ASN A 617 -29.73 5.48 38.54
C ASN A 617 -29.79 4.25 37.62
N ASP A 618 -29.76 3.04 38.21
CA ASP A 618 -29.90 1.78 37.45
C ASP A 618 -31.37 1.52 37.11
N LEU A 619 -31.76 1.86 35.87
CA LEU A 619 -33.15 1.97 35.41
C LEU A 619 -33.32 1.43 33.98
N THR A 620 -34.55 1.48 33.47
CA THR A 620 -34.80 1.13 32.06
C THR A 620 -34.25 2.19 31.13
N PHE A 621 -33.17 1.87 30.42
CA PHE A 621 -32.50 2.79 29.48
C PHE A 621 -32.83 2.46 28.02
N LYS A 622 -33.35 3.46 27.28
CA LYS A 622 -33.74 3.33 25.86
C LYS A 622 -33.42 4.63 25.13
N SER A 623 -32.48 4.59 24.18
CA SER A 623 -32.00 5.78 23.47
C SER A 623 -31.66 5.51 22.00
N GLU A 624 -31.87 6.51 21.14
CA GLU A 624 -31.41 6.51 19.75
C GLU A 624 -30.35 7.60 19.55
N LEU A 625 -29.09 7.21 19.41
CA LEU A 625 -27.99 8.13 19.09
C LEU A 625 -27.76 8.21 17.57
N THR A 626 -27.76 9.43 17.03
CA THR A 626 -27.27 9.74 15.68
C THR A 626 -25.98 10.57 15.78
N ILE A 627 -24.84 9.91 15.55
CA ILE A 627 -23.47 10.41 15.82
C ILE A 627 -23.11 11.65 15.00
N GLY A 628 -23.44 11.66 13.70
CA GLY A 628 -23.12 12.77 12.81
C GLY A 628 -21.62 12.99 12.60
N ASN A 629 -21.20 14.26 12.72
CA ASN A 629 -19.79 14.66 12.60
C ASN A 629 -19.14 14.80 13.97
N ILE A 630 -18.09 14.02 14.22
CA ILE A 630 -17.18 14.21 15.36
C ILE A 630 -15.75 14.33 14.83
N ILE A 631 -15.03 15.39 15.21
CA ILE A 631 -13.62 15.60 14.83
C ILE A 631 -12.76 15.55 16.09
N VAL A 632 -11.94 14.52 16.25
CA VAL A 632 -11.08 14.29 17.42
C VAL A 632 -9.65 14.66 17.07
N ALA A 633 -9.25 15.92 17.24
CA ALA A 633 -7.99 16.48 16.75
C ALA A 633 -6.94 16.83 17.83
N GLY A 634 -7.31 16.78 19.12
CA GLY A 634 -6.41 17.02 20.25
C GLY A 634 -5.56 15.81 20.64
N SER A 635 -5.43 15.52 21.94
CA SER A 635 -4.74 14.32 22.44
C SER A 635 -5.43 13.65 23.63
N LYS A 636 -5.31 12.32 23.76
CA LYS A 636 -5.89 11.51 24.84
C LYS A 636 -7.43 11.56 24.91
N ASN A 637 -8.13 11.70 23.79
CA ASN A 637 -9.58 11.87 23.75
C ASN A 637 -10.32 10.70 23.08
N TYR A 638 -11.59 10.51 23.45
CA TYR A 638 -12.51 9.57 22.81
C TYR A 638 -13.56 10.33 21.98
N GLY A 639 -13.87 9.86 20.76
CA GLY A 639 -14.98 10.42 19.96
C GLY A 639 -16.35 10.00 20.51
N LEU A 640 -16.53 8.69 20.71
CA LEU A 640 -17.70 8.07 21.32
C LEU A 640 -17.24 7.01 22.33
N ARG A 641 -17.82 7.02 23.54
CA ARG A 641 -17.58 6.01 24.58
C ARG A 641 -18.88 5.26 24.91
N MET A 642 -18.79 3.94 25.01
CA MET A 642 -19.82 3.05 25.58
C MET A 642 -19.22 2.34 26.79
N ALA A 643 -19.27 2.98 27.95
CA ALA A 643 -18.66 2.47 29.17
C ALA A 643 -19.50 1.35 29.83
N ASN A 644 -18.86 0.55 30.68
CA ASN A 644 -19.57 -0.37 31.59
C ASN A 644 -20.10 0.45 32.78
N ILE A 645 -21.23 1.15 32.58
CA ILE A 645 -21.88 2.05 33.55
C ILE A 645 -22.21 1.28 34.83
N PHE A 646 -23.33 0.54 34.84
CA PHE A 646 -23.73 -0.31 35.95
C PHE A 646 -23.09 -1.69 35.80
N THR A 647 -22.15 -2.02 36.69
CA THR A 647 -21.41 -3.29 36.64
C THR A 647 -22.28 -4.50 36.96
N GLY A 648 -23.26 -4.36 37.87
CA GLY A 648 -24.20 -5.42 38.26
C GLY A 648 -25.29 -5.72 37.22
N ASN A 649 -25.83 -4.71 36.55
CA ASN A 649 -26.90 -4.90 35.56
C ASN A 649 -26.34 -5.28 34.18
N ASN A 650 -26.27 -6.58 33.89
CA ASN A 650 -25.79 -7.09 32.60
C ASN A 650 -26.66 -6.68 31.38
N ALA A 651 -27.92 -6.29 31.60
CA ALA A 651 -28.92 -6.04 30.55
C ALA A 651 -29.26 -4.55 30.33
N TYR A 652 -28.49 -3.62 30.91
CA TYR A 652 -28.78 -2.19 30.93
C TYR A 652 -29.10 -1.59 29.55
N PHE A 653 -28.32 -1.93 28.51
CA PHE A 653 -28.52 -1.40 27.15
C PHE A 653 -29.55 -2.18 26.30
N ASP A 654 -29.97 -3.37 26.76
CA ASP A 654 -30.76 -4.33 25.99
C ASP A 654 -32.20 -3.86 25.66
N LYS A 655 -32.69 -2.83 26.37
CA LYS A 655 -34.09 -2.40 26.32
C LYS A 655 -34.47 -1.53 25.12
N GLY A 656 -33.49 -1.16 24.29
CA GLY A 656 -33.71 -0.40 23.06
C GLY A 656 -32.67 0.68 22.78
N THR A 657 -31.42 0.49 23.22
CA THR A 657 -30.33 1.41 22.86
C THR A 657 -29.88 1.15 21.42
N THR A 658 -29.79 2.18 20.58
CA THR A 658 -29.31 2.10 19.18
C THR A 658 -28.39 3.26 18.81
N ILE A 659 -27.47 3.02 17.88
CA ILE A 659 -26.45 3.99 17.47
C ILE A 659 -26.36 4.01 15.94
N LYS A 660 -26.42 5.19 15.32
CA LYS A 660 -26.44 5.43 13.87
C LYS A 660 -25.39 6.47 13.49
N SER A 661 -24.66 6.32 12.38
CA SER A 661 -23.60 7.30 12.05
C SER A 661 -24.08 8.67 11.54
N GLY A 662 -25.36 8.84 11.23
CA GLY A 662 -25.90 10.07 10.62
C GLY A 662 -25.97 10.09 9.10
N GLY A 663 -25.66 8.97 8.44
CA GLY A 663 -25.82 8.80 6.99
C GLY A 663 -24.66 9.37 6.15
N ALA A 664 -24.94 9.57 4.87
CA ALA A 664 -23.92 9.82 3.85
C ALA A 664 -22.99 11.01 4.18
N GLY A 665 -21.68 10.74 4.24
CA GLY A 665 -20.64 11.74 4.51
C GLY A 665 -20.47 12.13 5.99
N LYS A 666 -21.35 11.68 6.89
CA LYS A 666 -21.22 11.90 8.34
C LYS A 666 -20.33 10.82 8.98
N LYS A 667 -19.29 11.22 9.72
CA LYS A 667 -18.31 10.29 10.29
C LYS A 667 -17.59 10.80 11.54
N ILE A 668 -17.01 9.87 12.29
CA ILE A 668 -15.99 10.16 13.30
C ILE A 668 -14.63 10.26 12.60
N LEU A 669 -14.03 11.45 12.61
CA LEU A 669 -12.71 11.73 12.07
C LEU A 669 -11.69 11.80 13.23
N VAL A 670 -10.87 10.77 13.36
CA VAL A 670 -9.81 10.67 14.37
C VAL A 670 -8.52 11.27 13.81
N GLN A 671 -8.10 12.39 14.36
CA GLN A 671 -6.87 13.13 14.04
C GLN A 671 -6.03 13.26 15.33
N GLY A 672 -5.12 14.24 15.40
CA GLY A 672 -4.33 14.52 16.59
C GLY A 672 -3.37 13.38 16.95
N LYS A 673 -3.16 13.15 18.26
CA LYS A 673 -2.34 12.06 18.78
C LYS A 673 -3.06 11.27 19.88
N LYS A 674 -2.77 9.97 20.06
CA LYS A 674 -3.26 9.20 21.23
C LYS A 674 -4.77 9.27 21.46
N ASN A 675 -5.55 9.33 20.38
CA ASN A 675 -7.01 9.44 20.42
C ASN A 675 -7.66 8.10 20.08
N VAL A 676 -8.93 7.92 20.46
CA VAL A 676 -9.77 6.78 20.06
C VAL A 676 -11.05 7.31 19.42
N GLY A 677 -11.44 6.80 18.25
CA GLY A 677 -12.69 7.18 17.61
C GLY A 677 -13.91 6.65 18.37
N VAL A 678 -13.97 5.34 18.55
CA VAL A 678 -15.03 4.65 19.29
C VAL A 678 -14.42 3.66 20.28
N SER A 679 -14.82 3.72 21.56
CA SER A 679 -14.42 2.74 22.59
C SER A 679 -15.65 2.07 23.20
N ILE A 680 -15.81 0.76 22.98
CA ILE A 680 -16.88 -0.05 23.59
C ILE A 680 -16.32 -0.92 24.70
N ALA A 681 -16.86 -0.77 25.91
CA ALA A 681 -16.60 -1.62 27.09
C ALA A 681 -17.85 -2.37 27.57
N LYS A 682 -19.06 -1.96 27.17
CA LYS A 682 -20.29 -2.74 27.34
C LYS A 682 -21.32 -2.31 26.31
N PHE A 683 -22.09 -3.26 25.80
CA PHE A 683 -23.31 -2.99 25.05
C PHE A 683 -24.28 -4.17 25.25
N LEU A 684 -24.94 -4.68 24.20
CA LEU A 684 -25.95 -5.73 24.29
C LEU A 684 -25.44 -7.01 24.98
N SER A 685 -26.24 -7.58 25.88
CA SER A 685 -25.96 -8.89 26.51
C SER A 685 -26.11 -10.06 25.53
N THR A 686 -25.58 -11.24 25.88
CA THR A 686 -25.80 -12.49 25.12
C THR A 686 -27.30 -12.83 24.95
N THR A 687 -28.14 -12.47 25.92
CA THR A 687 -29.59 -12.70 25.91
C THR A 687 -30.30 -11.80 24.91
N ALA A 688 -29.79 -10.59 24.68
CA ALA A 688 -30.34 -9.65 23.71
C ALA A 688 -29.82 -9.89 22.28
N ASN A 689 -28.52 -10.17 22.12
CA ASN A 689 -27.98 -10.56 20.82
C ASN A 689 -26.64 -11.33 20.93
N VAL A 690 -26.42 -12.26 19.99
CA VAL A 690 -25.13 -12.95 19.86
C VAL A 690 -24.00 -12.03 19.36
N ASN A 691 -24.32 -11.00 18.57
CA ASN A 691 -23.38 -9.93 18.21
C ASN A 691 -23.50 -8.78 19.22
N PRO A 692 -22.48 -8.48 20.04
CA PRO A 692 -22.56 -7.40 21.04
C PRO A 692 -22.87 -6.01 20.47
N ILE A 693 -22.60 -5.79 19.17
CA ILE A 693 -22.80 -4.51 18.48
C ILE A 693 -23.96 -4.49 17.47
N ALA A 694 -24.90 -5.44 17.53
CA ALA A 694 -26.01 -5.55 16.56
C ALA A 694 -26.87 -4.28 16.41
N ASN A 695 -26.96 -3.44 17.46
CA ASN A 695 -27.73 -2.19 17.44
C ASN A 695 -26.90 -0.94 17.04
N ILE A 696 -25.64 -1.11 16.63
CA ILE A 696 -24.87 -0.08 15.92
C ILE A 696 -25.16 -0.25 14.43
N LEU A 697 -25.40 0.86 13.70
CA LEU A 697 -25.82 0.87 12.30
C LEU A 697 -24.98 1.84 11.46
N ASP A 698 -24.47 1.37 10.31
CA ASP A 698 -23.73 2.14 9.30
C ASP A 698 -22.59 3.02 9.88
N LEU A 699 -21.85 2.52 10.88
CA LEU A 699 -20.82 3.30 11.58
C LEU A 699 -19.69 3.76 10.64
N ASN A 700 -19.46 5.07 10.52
CA ASN A 700 -18.39 5.64 9.69
C ASN A 700 -17.20 6.17 10.53
N VAL A 701 -15.99 5.70 10.25
CA VAL A 701 -14.75 6.09 10.95
C VAL A 701 -13.60 6.33 9.97
N THR A 702 -12.95 7.50 10.07
CA THR A 702 -11.70 7.82 9.38
C THR A 702 -10.59 8.00 10.40
N LEU A 703 -9.52 7.22 10.29
CA LEU A 703 -8.35 7.32 11.16
C LEU A 703 -7.19 8.02 10.43
N ALA A 704 -6.92 9.26 10.81
CA ALA A 704 -5.90 10.15 10.24
C ALA A 704 -4.88 10.67 11.29
N GLY A 705 -4.97 10.23 12.55
CA GLY A 705 -4.11 10.65 13.66
C GLY A 705 -2.83 9.82 13.84
N GLU A 706 -2.02 10.25 14.81
CA GLU A 706 -0.77 9.58 15.21
C GLU A 706 -0.98 8.77 16.50
N GLU A 707 -0.44 7.55 16.59
CA GLU A 707 -0.56 6.67 17.78
C GLU A 707 -2.01 6.53 18.29
N SER A 708 -2.98 6.41 17.37
CA SER A 708 -4.42 6.53 17.63
C SER A 708 -5.20 5.31 17.12
N ILE A 709 -6.42 5.12 17.64
CA ILE A 709 -7.29 3.97 17.30
C ILE A 709 -8.59 4.46 16.64
N GLY A 710 -9.04 3.78 15.59
CA GLY A 710 -10.35 4.05 14.96
C GLY A 710 -11.50 3.51 15.81
N PHE A 711 -11.57 2.19 15.95
CA PHE A 711 -12.50 1.49 16.84
C PHE A 711 -11.75 0.57 17.80
N LEU A 712 -12.18 0.57 19.05
CA LEU A 712 -11.61 -0.20 20.15
C LEU A 712 -12.69 -1.05 20.85
N ARG A 713 -12.50 -2.38 20.85
CA ARG A 713 -13.09 -3.25 21.89
C ARG A 713 -12.17 -3.22 23.11
N ASN A 714 -12.61 -2.53 24.15
CA ASN A 714 -11.77 -2.05 25.25
C ASN A 714 -11.30 -3.18 26.18
N LYS A 715 -10.09 -3.06 26.77
CA LYS A 715 -9.52 -4.00 27.75
C LYS A 715 -10.46 -4.29 28.93
N ASN A 716 -11.28 -3.32 29.32
CA ASN A 716 -12.26 -3.43 30.41
C ASN A 716 -13.64 -3.96 29.95
N TYR A 717 -13.73 -4.64 28.79
CA TYR A 717 -15.01 -5.15 28.27
C TYR A 717 -15.74 -6.07 29.26
N SER A 718 -17.04 -5.84 29.45
CA SER A 718 -17.91 -6.57 30.39
C SER A 718 -18.09 -8.05 30.02
N SER A 719 -18.25 -8.92 31.01
CA SER A 719 -18.61 -10.33 30.79
C SER A 719 -20.03 -10.54 30.28
N ASN A 720 -20.86 -9.49 30.16
CA ASN A 720 -22.25 -9.60 29.70
C ASN A 720 -22.40 -10.12 28.25
N ASN A 721 -21.36 -9.99 27.41
CA ASN A 721 -21.32 -10.60 26.09
C ASN A 721 -19.89 -10.91 25.62
N THR A 722 -19.50 -12.17 25.74
CA THR A 722 -18.14 -12.67 25.42
C THR A 722 -17.96 -13.05 23.94
N ASN A 723 -19.04 -13.07 23.16
CA ASN A 723 -19.03 -13.35 21.73
C ASN A 723 -18.28 -12.26 20.93
N ASP A 724 -17.97 -12.55 19.67
CA ASP A 724 -17.27 -11.63 18.77
C ASP A 724 -18.15 -10.45 18.34
N MET A 725 -17.56 -9.26 18.24
CA MET A 725 -18.21 -8.13 17.56
C MET A 725 -18.16 -8.36 16.04
N VAL A 726 -19.33 -8.37 15.39
CA VAL A 726 -19.43 -8.61 13.95
C VAL A 726 -19.61 -7.29 13.20
N PHE A 727 -18.64 -6.97 12.35
CA PHE A 727 -18.65 -5.85 11.41
C PHE A 727 -19.13 -6.34 10.04
N ASP A 728 -20.39 -6.10 9.72
CA ASP A 728 -21.04 -6.51 8.48
C ASP A 728 -21.70 -5.31 7.76
N THR A 729 -22.45 -5.55 6.69
CA THR A 729 -23.15 -4.50 5.93
C THR A 729 -24.19 -3.71 6.72
N THR A 730 -24.59 -4.19 7.90
CA THR A 730 -25.54 -3.56 8.82
C THR A 730 -24.80 -2.69 9.84
N THR A 731 -23.82 -3.27 10.53
CA THR A 731 -23.13 -2.61 11.66
C THR A 731 -22.05 -1.63 11.23
N MET A 732 -21.39 -1.91 10.11
CA MET A 732 -20.25 -1.15 9.61
C MET A 732 -20.64 -0.29 8.40
N GLY A 733 -20.28 0.99 8.43
CA GLY A 733 -20.33 1.92 7.31
C GLY A 733 -19.03 1.91 6.50
N THR A 734 -18.38 3.06 6.39
CA THR A 734 -17.03 3.25 5.83
C THR A 734 -16.00 3.28 6.96
N PHE A 735 -15.01 2.38 6.92
CA PHE A 735 -13.82 2.44 7.75
C PHE A 735 -12.59 2.63 6.85
N GLU A 736 -11.81 3.70 7.09
CA GLU A 736 -10.66 4.06 6.26
C GLU A 736 -9.49 4.65 7.08
N LEU A 737 -8.25 4.39 6.64
CA LEU A 737 -7.11 5.24 6.99
C LEU A 737 -7.15 6.52 6.16
N GLY A 738 -7.10 7.67 6.81
CA GLY A 738 -7.06 8.99 6.20
C GLY A 738 -5.63 9.53 6.00
N LYS A 739 -5.51 10.62 5.23
CA LYS A 739 -4.24 11.33 5.03
C LYS A 739 -3.64 11.80 6.36
N GLY A 740 -2.40 11.39 6.63
CA GLY A 740 -1.65 11.76 7.84
C GLY A 740 -1.57 10.68 8.93
N ALA A 741 -2.32 9.57 8.80
CA ALA A 741 -2.30 8.47 9.76
C ALA A 741 -0.89 7.91 10.00
N LYS A 742 -0.46 7.82 11.26
CA LYS A 742 0.86 7.27 11.64
C LYS A 742 0.76 6.39 12.88
N ASN A 743 1.43 5.24 12.89
CA ASN A 743 1.53 4.38 14.08
C ASN A 743 0.15 4.02 14.68
N SER A 744 -0.89 4.00 13.84
CA SER A 744 -2.30 4.03 14.25
C SER A 744 -3.07 2.79 13.77
N THR A 745 -4.06 2.35 14.55
CA THR A 745 -4.79 1.08 14.31
C THR A 745 -6.27 1.30 14.02
N LEU A 746 -6.76 0.88 12.84
CA LEU A 746 -8.13 1.17 12.41
C LEU A 746 -9.19 0.42 13.25
N ILE A 747 -8.99 -0.87 13.50
CA ILE A 747 -9.84 -1.69 14.40
C ILE A 747 -8.94 -2.51 15.33
N ARG A 748 -9.09 -2.32 16.64
CA ARG A 748 -8.35 -3.03 17.71
C ARG A 748 -9.30 -3.76 18.65
N THR A 749 -8.90 -4.97 19.09
CA THR A 749 -9.48 -5.60 20.27
C THR A 749 -8.41 -5.81 21.34
N ASP A 750 -8.67 -5.30 22.53
CA ASP A 750 -7.92 -5.60 23.75
C ASP A 750 -8.66 -6.63 24.64
N LYS A 751 -9.85 -7.13 24.25
CA LYS A 751 -10.58 -8.18 25.00
C LYS A 751 -11.64 -8.90 24.16
N TYR A 752 -11.64 -10.22 24.18
CA TYR A 752 -12.46 -11.09 23.30
C TYR A 752 -12.21 -10.80 21.80
N GLY A 753 -13.09 -11.29 20.91
CA GLY A 753 -12.84 -11.30 19.47
C GLY A 753 -13.60 -10.27 18.64
N ILE A 754 -13.22 -10.17 17.35
CA ILE A 754 -13.89 -9.39 16.30
C ILE A 754 -13.96 -10.22 15.01
N GLN A 755 -15.05 -10.09 14.25
CA GLN A 755 -15.21 -10.65 12.91
C GLN A 755 -15.48 -9.53 11.91
N VAL A 756 -14.72 -9.49 10.81
CA VAL A 756 -14.88 -8.53 9.72
C VAL A 756 -15.49 -9.24 8.51
N ARG A 757 -16.71 -8.83 8.14
CA ARG A 757 -17.57 -9.37 7.08
C ARG A 757 -18.03 -8.28 6.09
N LYS A 758 -17.36 -7.12 6.10
CA LYS A 758 -17.51 -6.03 5.13
C LYS A 758 -16.13 -5.57 4.68
N ASP A 759 -16.01 -5.14 3.42
CA ASP A 759 -14.75 -4.67 2.85
C ASP A 759 -14.25 -3.38 3.53
N ILE A 760 -12.94 -3.31 3.75
CA ILE A 760 -12.20 -2.12 4.19
C ILE A 760 -11.37 -1.63 3.01
N THR A 761 -11.50 -0.36 2.63
CA THR A 761 -10.69 0.24 1.57
C THR A 761 -10.13 1.59 2.02
N SER A 762 -8.81 1.74 1.96
CA SER A 762 -8.09 2.97 2.28
C SER A 762 -7.29 3.44 1.06
N THR A 763 -7.72 4.54 0.42
CA THR A 763 -7.08 5.07 -0.79
C THR A 763 -6.01 6.11 -0.46
N GLY A 764 -4.74 5.72 -0.58
CA GLY A 764 -3.59 6.53 -0.19
C GLY A 764 -3.23 7.73 -1.09
N LYS A 765 -4.12 8.24 -1.94
CA LYS A 765 -3.83 9.42 -2.76
C LYS A 765 -4.43 10.69 -2.15
N ASP A 766 -3.81 11.84 -2.42
CA ASP A 766 -4.48 13.13 -2.26
C ASP A 766 -5.16 13.60 -3.56
N ASN A 767 -5.78 14.78 -3.50
CA ASN A 767 -6.54 15.35 -4.60
C ASN A 767 -5.68 15.68 -5.84
N ASP A 768 -4.36 15.82 -5.67
CA ASP A 768 -3.39 16.01 -6.75
C ASP A 768 -2.89 14.67 -7.31
N GLY A 769 -3.37 13.55 -6.75
CA GLY A 769 -2.96 12.19 -7.09
C GLY A 769 -1.61 11.76 -6.51
N LYS A 770 -1.03 12.52 -5.57
CA LYS A 770 0.26 12.23 -4.92
C LYS A 770 0.10 11.18 -3.81
N ASP A 771 1.19 10.50 -3.47
CA ASP A 771 1.20 9.50 -2.39
C ASP A 771 1.07 10.17 -1.00
N ASN A 772 0.16 9.69 -0.16
CA ASN A 772 -0.01 10.18 1.21
C ASN A 772 1.09 9.67 2.15
N THR A 773 1.40 10.45 3.18
CA THR A 773 2.54 10.26 4.09
C THR A 773 2.27 9.28 5.25
N GLY A 774 1.36 8.33 5.07
CA GLY A 774 0.96 7.39 6.12
C GLY A 774 1.94 6.23 6.33
N SER A 775 2.32 5.95 7.58
CA SER A 775 3.36 4.97 7.93
C SER A 775 3.08 4.29 9.28
N GLY A 776 3.55 3.05 9.48
CA GLY A 776 3.41 2.31 10.75
C GLY A 776 1.98 1.92 11.14
N ASN A 777 0.99 2.12 10.25
CA ASN A 777 -0.42 1.87 10.58
C ASN A 777 -0.78 0.39 10.52
N THR A 778 -1.82 -0.02 11.25
CA THR A 778 -2.41 -1.37 11.18
C THR A 778 -3.90 -1.27 10.86
N ILE A 779 -4.44 -2.14 10.01
CA ILE A 779 -5.88 -2.18 9.74
C ILE A 779 -6.61 -2.94 10.87
N LEU A 780 -6.26 -4.22 11.08
CA LEU A 780 -6.85 -5.07 12.12
C LEU A 780 -5.80 -5.54 13.14
N HIS A 781 -6.04 -5.34 14.44
CA HIS A 781 -5.10 -5.71 15.51
C HIS A 781 -5.78 -6.50 16.65
N ALA A 782 -5.41 -7.78 16.78
CA ALA A 782 -5.66 -8.55 17.98
C ALA A 782 -4.54 -8.28 19.00
N ASN A 783 -4.85 -7.61 20.10
CA ASN A 783 -3.88 -7.26 21.13
C ASN A 783 -4.14 -8.06 22.42
N GLY A 784 -3.19 -8.91 22.78
CA GLY A 784 -3.28 -9.90 23.84
C GLY A 784 -3.48 -11.33 23.31
N GLU A 785 -2.93 -12.30 24.03
CA GLU A 785 -2.91 -13.71 23.64
C GLU A 785 -4.28 -14.42 23.65
N ALA A 786 -5.27 -13.91 24.38
CA ALA A 786 -6.63 -14.47 24.45
C ALA A 786 -7.61 -13.90 23.41
N GLN A 787 -7.20 -12.82 22.74
CA GLN A 787 -7.97 -11.97 21.83
C GLN A 787 -7.81 -12.46 20.39
N HIS A 788 -8.81 -12.20 19.52
CA HIS A 788 -8.72 -12.63 18.11
C HIS A 788 -9.46 -11.71 17.13
N ILE A 789 -8.97 -11.59 15.89
CA ILE A 789 -9.70 -10.95 14.78
C ILE A 789 -9.72 -11.86 13.54
N TYR A 790 -10.90 -12.15 13.02
CA TYR A 790 -11.08 -12.97 11.82
C TYR A 790 -11.62 -12.11 10.65
N ASN A 791 -10.93 -12.14 9.51
CA ASN A 791 -11.30 -11.43 8.28
C ASN A 791 -11.89 -12.38 7.24
N TYR A 792 -13.13 -12.12 6.83
CA TYR A 792 -13.87 -12.85 5.81
C TYR A 792 -14.09 -12.01 4.52
N SER A 793 -13.50 -10.82 4.44
CA SER A 793 -13.77 -9.81 3.40
C SER A 793 -12.48 -9.21 2.81
N LYS A 794 -12.60 -8.20 1.93
CA LYS A 794 -11.45 -7.55 1.31
C LYS A 794 -10.93 -6.39 2.14
N ILE A 795 -9.65 -6.44 2.50
CA ILE A 795 -8.86 -5.29 2.96
C ILE A 795 -8.06 -4.77 1.76
N THR A 796 -8.21 -3.49 1.39
CA THR A 796 -7.46 -2.84 0.31
C THR A 796 -6.74 -1.59 0.83
N VAL A 797 -5.41 -1.53 0.66
CA VAL A 797 -4.57 -0.36 1.02
C VAL A 797 -3.85 0.14 -0.23
N GLY A 798 -4.17 1.37 -0.66
CA GLY A 798 -3.64 1.97 -1.89
C GLY A 798 -2.16 2.37 -1.82
N LYS A 799 -1.56 2.66 -2.99
CA LYS A 799 -0.11 2.88 -3.17
C LYS A 799 0.51 3.93 -2.25
N GLY A 800 -0.16 5.06 -2.05
CA GLY A 800 0.30 6.14 -1.18
C GLY A 800 0.02 5.89 0.31
N PHE A 801 0.35 4.70 0.79
CA PHE A 801 0.70 4.47 2.18
C PHE A 801 2.11 3.88 2.17
N THR A 802 3.06 4.58 2.79
CA THR A 802 4.48 4.17 2.82
C THR A 802 4.62 2.81 3.48
N GLN A 803 3.92 2.62 4.61
CA GLN A 803 3.92 1.39 5.40
C GLN A 803 2.56 1.17 6.05
N THR A 804 2.03 -0.05 5.96
CA THR A 804 0.79 -0.47 6.62
C THR A 804 0.76 -1.99 6.79
N THR A 805 0.30 -2.45 7.95
CA THR A 805 0.04 -3.85 8.26
C THR A 805 -1.44 -4.17 8.08
N GLY A 806 -1.78 -5.22 7.33
CA GLY A 806 -3.16 -5.64 7.09
C GLY A 806 -3.80 -6.22 8.34
N MET A 807 -3.24 -7.32 8.86
CA MET A 807 -3.65 -7.92 10.13
C MET A 807 -2.45 -8.10 11.04
N ALA A 808 -2.61 -7.89 12.35
CA ALA A 808 -1.58 -8.11 13.34
C ALA A 808 -2.10 -8.81 14.60
N ALA A 809 -1.25 -9.66 15.17
CA ALA A 809 -1.42 -10.23 16.49
C ALA A 809 -0.19 -9.90 17.37
N THR A 810 -0.45 -9.48 18.61
CA THR A 810 0.55 -9.28 19.66
C THR A 810 0.08 -9.90 20.98
N GLY A 811 0.99 -10.36 21.83
CA GLY A 811 0.67 -10.91 23.16
C GLY A 811 1.90 -10.97 24.07
N THR A 812 1.70 -11.28 25.35
CA THR A 812 2.81 -11.39 26.32
C THR A 812 3.04 -12.80 26.84
N ALA A 813 2.13 -13.74 26.53
CA ALA A 813 2.25 -15.15 26.86
C ALA A 813 1.80 -16.04 25.68
N THR A 814 2.30 -17.27 25.61
CA THR A 814 2.01 -18.20 24.51
C THR A 814 0.53 -18.56 24.44
N THR A 815 -0.14 -18.24 23.34
CA THR A 815 -1.58 -18.49 23.18
C THR A 815 -1.93 -19.98 22.93
N ALA A 816 -3.15 -20.35 23.29
CA ALA A 816 -3.82 -21.54 22.76
C ALA A 816 -4.46 -21.29 21.37
N LYS A 817 -5.02 -20.09 21.14
CA LYS A 817 -5.91 -19.76 20.00
C LYS A 817 -5.17 -19.40 18.70
N VAL A 818 -5.93 -19.27 17.61
CA VAL A 818 -5.55 -18.43 16.46
C VAL A 818 -5.98 -16.99 16.78
N ASN A 819 -5.03 -16.04 16.81
CA ASN A 819 -5.32 -14.63 17.08
C ASN A 819 -5.71 -13.86 15.82
N ILE A 820 -5.17 -14.22 14.64
CA ILE A 820 -5.61 -13.64 13.36
C ILE A 820 -5.90 -14.71 12.32
N LEU A 821 -7.07 -14.62 11.68
CA LEU A 821 -7.50 -15.49 10.59
C LEU A 821 -7.82 -14.65 9.36
N ASN A 822 -7.29 -15.00 8.19
CA ASN A 822 -7.66 -14.40 6.91
C ASN A 822 -8.27 -15.45 5.97
N GLU A 823 -9.58 -15.41 5.78
CA GLU A 823 -10.30 -16.20 4.77
C GLU A 823 -10.69 -15.35 3.55
N GLY A 824 -10.72 -14.03 3.72
CA GLY A 824 -10.99 -13.05 2.67
C GLY A 824 -9.78 -12.71 1.79
N THR A 825 -9.55 -11.43 1.54
CA THR A 825 -8.41 -10.96 0.72
C THR A 825 -7.73 -9.76 1.37
N ILE A 826 -6.40 -9.79 1.48
CA ILE A 826 -5.58 -8.66 1.89
C ILE A 826 -4.80 -8.18 0.67
N GLU A 827 -5.05 -6.95 0.22
CA GLU A 827 -4.36 -6.33 -0.92
C GLU A 827 -3.68 -5.02 -0.46
N ILE A 828 -2.34 -5.01 -0.46
CA ILE A 828 -1.54 -3.86 -0.06
C ILE A 828 -0.65 -3.45 -1.22
N GLN A 829 -0.88 -2.23 -1.72
CA GLN A 829 -0.16 -1.67 -2.86
C GLN A 829 1.00 -0.73 -2.43
N GLY A 830 1.14 -0.49 -1.12
CA GLY A 830 2.22 0.32 -0.52
C GLY A 830 3.62 -0.28 -0.68
N LYS A 831 4.65 0.50 -0.35
CA LYS A 831 6.07 0.16 -0.63
C LYS A 831 6.77 -0.60 0.50
N LYS A 832 6.25 -0.55 1.74
CA LYS A 832 6.72 -1.29 2.92
C LYS A 832 5.55 -1.90 3.72
N GLY A 833 4.68 -2.64 3.05
CA GLY A 833 3.50 -3.27 3.65
C GLY A 833 3.79 -4.62 4.29
N ILE A 834 2.99 -5.00 5.28
CA ILE A 834 2.93 -6.37 5.83
C ILE A 834 1.50 -6.89 5.67
N GLY A 835 1.29 -8.03 5.02
CA GLY A 835 -0.04 -8.64 4.88
C GLY A 835 -0.59 -9.11 6.23
N MET A 836 0.14 -10.01 6.88
CA MET A 836 -0.14 -10.50 8.24
C MET A 836 1.13 -10.48 9.12
N TYR A 837 1.01 -10.00 10.35
CA TYR A 837 2.06 -9.97 11.37
C TYR A 837 1.68 -10.83 12.57
N VAL A 838 2.56 -11.74 12.98
CA VAL A 838 2.41 -12.62 14.16
C VAL A 838 3.69 -12.56 14.99
N ASP A 839 3.57 -12.11 16.23
CA ASP A 839 4.69 -12.08 17.17
C ASP A 839 5.03 -13.48 17.73
N GLN A 840 6.06 -13.57 18.57
CA GLN A 840 6.54 -14.85 19.15
C GLN A 840 5.55 -15.55 20.10
N HIS A 841 4.48 -14.89 20.51
CA HIS A 841 3.51 -15.37 21.51
C HIS A 841 2.17 -15.79 20.90
N THR A 842 1.83 -15.24 19.74
CA THR A 842 0.53 -15.38 19.07
C THR A 842 0.54 -16.43 17.95
N LYS A 843 -0.64 -16.66 17.34
CA LYS A 843 -0.78 -17.52 16.15
C LYS A 843 -1.62 -16.86 15.07
N GLY A 844 -1.23 -17.11 13.81
CA GLY A 844 -1.98 -16.68 12.63
C GLY A 844 -2.41 -17.85 11.74
N LYS A 845 -3.46 -17.64 10.95
CA LYS A 845 -3.87 -18.54 9.87
C LYS A 845 -4.34 -17.73 8.67
N SER A 846 -4.01 -18.19 7.46
CA SER A 846 -4.66 -17.71 6.23
C SER A 846 -5.14 -18.90 5.41
N SER A 847 -6.36 -18.79 4.90
CA SER A 847 -6.97 -19.64 3.88
C SER A 847 -7.36 -18.86 2.62
N GLY A 848 -7.47 -17.53 2.74
CA GLY A 848 -7.80 -16.61 1.67
C GLY A 848 -6.60 -16.19 0.79
N THR A 849 -6.65 -14.94 0.33
CA THR A 849 -5.63 -14.36 -0.56
C THR A 849 -4.86 -13.22 0.11
N ILE A 850 -3.54 -13.15 -0.13
CA ILE A 850 -2.66 -12.05 0.29
C ILE A 850 -1.91 -11.54 -0.95
N LYS A 851 -1.99 -10.23 -1.25
CA LYS A 851 -1.44 -9.58 -2.44
C LYS A 851 -0.64 -8.35 -2.05
N MET A 852 0.69 -8.47 -2.09
CA MET A 852 1.64 -7.40 -1.80
C MET A 852 2.17 -6.81 -3.11
N LEU A 853 1.43 -5.87 -3.68
CA LEU A 853 1.56 -5.45 -5.08
C LEU A 853 2.56 -4.31 -5.31
N GLY A 854 3.01 -3.64 -4.25
CA GLY A 854 3.94 -2.51 -4.36
C GLY A 854 5.29 -2.92 -4.94
N ALA A 855 5.64 -2.33 -6.09
CA ALA A 855 6.88 -2.63 -6.83
C ALA A 855 8.08 -1.79 -6.36
N GLY A 856 7.87 -0.81 -5.48
CA GLY A 856 8.85 0.26 -5.23
C GLY A 856 8.92 1.24 -6.40
N ASP A 857 9.86 2.18 -6.35
CA ASP A 857 10.10 3.13 -7.42
C ASP A 857 11.12 2.57 -8.43
N THR A 858 10.74 2.59 -9.71
CA THR A 858 11.57 2.09 -10.81
C THR A 858 12.74 3.05 -11.07
N ASP A 859 13.95 2.52 -11.30
CA ASP A 859 15.10 3.35 -11.69
C ASP A 859 15.01 3.86 -13.16
N ALA A 860 15.89 4.78 -13.54
CA ALA A 860 15.94 5.35 -14.89
C ALA A 860 16.33 4.33 -15.99
N LYS A 861 16.65 3.08 -15.63
CA LYS A 861 16.97 1.97 -16.55
C LYS A 861 15.82 0.95 -16.66
N GLY A 862 14.71 1.16 -15.94
CA GLY A 862 13.57 0.24 -15.92
C GLY A 862 13.68 -0.89 -14.88
N ASN A 863 14.63 -0.82 -13.95
CA ASN A 863 14.77 -1.82 -12.88
C ASN A 863 13.77 -1.54 -11.76
N VAL A 864 13.05 -2.58 -11.34
CA VAL A 864 12.02 -2.50 -10.30
C VAL A 864 12.65 -2.23 -8.92
N GLY A 865 11.94 -1.44 -8.10
CA GLY A 865 12.50 -0.79 -6.92
C GLY A 865 12.69 -1.65 -5.67
N SER A 866 13.30 -1.03 -4.67
CA SER A 866 13.51 -1.61 -3.33
C SER A 866 12.25 -1.49 -2.45
N ALA A 867 11.14 -2.09 -2.89
CA ALA A 867 10.02 -2.34 -1.99
C ALA A 867 10.45 -3.35 -0.92
N GLU A 868 9.98 -3.16 0.32
CA GLU A 868 10.22 -4.03 1.48
C GLU A 868 8.89 -4.63 1.93
N ASN A 869 8.22 -5.34 1.02
CA ASN A 869 6.89 -5.89 1.24
C ASN A 869 6.96 -7.31 1.82
N ILE A 870 6.09 -7.62 2.78
CA ILE A 870 6.03 -8.94 3.42
C ILE A 870 4.62 -9.50 3.31
N GLY A 871 4.42 -10.69 2.74
CA GLY A 871 3.10 -11.34 2.77
C GLY A 871 2.72 -11.76 4.19
N ILE A 872 3.57 -12.56 4.81
CA ILE A 872 3.44 -13.03 6.20
C ILE A 872 4.77 -12.80 6.94
N SER A 873 4.72 -12.08 8.06
CA SER A 873 5.82 -11.94 9.02
C SER A 873 5.48 -12.75 10.26
N ASN A 874 6.15 -13.89 10.46
CA ASN A 874 5.85 -14.82 11.57
C ASN A 874 7.06 -15.06 12.48
N ALA A 875 6.94 -14.66 13.75
CA ALA A 875 7.82 -15.10 14.84
C ALA A 875 7.16 -16.16 15.74
N GLY A 876 5.84 -16.31 15.71
CA GLY A 876 5.06 -17.28 16.48
C GLY A 876 4.76 -18.54 15.67
N ASN A 877 3.48 -18.97 15.67
CA ASN A 877 3.04 -20.09 14.85
C ASN A 877 2.07 -19.62 13.75
N PHE A 878 2.30 -20.03 12.50
CA PHE A 878 1.43 -19.69 11.38
C PHE A 878 0.96 -20.93 10.61
N GLU A 879 -0.30 -20.96 10.17
CA GLU A 879 -0.79 -21.93 9.18
C GLU A 879 -1.19 -21.23 7.87
N PHE A 880 -0.51 -21.54 6.77
CA PHE A 880 -0.77 -20.96 5.46
C PHE A 880 -1.38 -21.97 4.48
N LEU A 881 -2.54 -21.63 3.94
CA LEU A 881 -3.10 -22.20 2.71
C LEU A 881 -3.76 -21.07 1.88
N GLY A 882 -4.11 -21.34 0.64
CA GLY A 882 -4.66 -20.33 -0.28
C GLY A 882 -3.61 -19.70 -1.20
N THR A 883 -3.65 -18.38 -1.41
CA THR A 883 -2.80 -17.70 -2.41
C THR A 883 -2.04 -16.51 -1.82
N LEU A 884 -0.73 -16.46 -2.06
CA LEU A 884 0.15 -15.34 -1.71
C LEU A 884 0.87 -14.82 -2.96
N GLU A 885 0.80 -13.52 -3.19
CA GLU A 885 1.53 -12.81 -4.25
C GLU A 885 2.38 -11.69 -3.60
N VAL A 886 3.67 -11.61 -3.98
CA VAL A 886 4.60 -10.59 -3.47
C VAL A 886 5.50 -10.01 -4.58
N ASN A 887 5.82 -8.73 -4.45
CA ASN A 887 6.55 -7.94 -5.45
C ASN A 887 7.63 -7.07 -4.79
N GLY A 888 8.76 -6.87 -5.49
CA GLY A 888 9.83 -5.93 -5.13
C GLY A 888 11.10 -6.57 -4.58
N LYS A 889 12.23 -5.85 -4.72
CA LYS A 889 13.58 -6.40 -4.51
C LYS A 889 13.84 -6.89 -3.08
N LYS A 890 13.39 -6.15 -2.06
CA LYS A 890 13.63 -6.45 -0.64
C LYS A 890 12.41 -7.10 0.03
N SER A 891 11.60 -7.80 -0.77
CA SER A 891 10.30 -8.33 -0.35
C SER A 891 10.35 -9.84 -0.10
N SER A 892 9.51 -10.33 0.81
CA SER A 892 9.40 -11.74 1.15
C SER A 892 7.95 -12.23 1.16
N GLY A 893 7.69 -13.43 0.63
CA GLY A 893 6.37 -14.03 0.68
C GLY A 893 6.01 -14.41 2.11
N ILE A 894 6.78 -15.33 2.68
CA ILE A 894 6.78 -15.64 4.12
C ILE A 894 8.18 -15.36 4.68
N TYR A 895 8.27 -14.40 5.60
CA TYR A 895 9.45 -14.16 6.42
C TYR A 895 9.23 -14.82 7.79
N ASN A 896 9.97 -15.88 8.09
CA ASN A 896 9.76 -16.74 9.23
C ASN A 896 10.96 -16.76 10.20
N THR A 897 10.71 -16.35 11.44
CA THR A 897 11.58 -16.56 12.60
C THR A 897 10.87 -17.37 13.70
N GLY A 898 9.82 -18.10 13.34
CA GLY A 898 9.04 -18.99 14.21
C GLY A 898 8.75 -20.34 13.53
N VAL A 899 7.53 -20.84 13.67
CA VAL A 899 7.06 -22.06 13.02
C VAL A 899 5.93 -21.73 12.03
N THR A 900 6.10 -22.10 10.76
CA THR A 900 5.05 -22.00 9.73
C THR A 900 4.74 -23.39 9.19
N THR A 901 3.47 -23.79 9.23
CA THR A 901 2.94 -24.95 8.50
C THR A 901 2.29 -24.47 7.20
N ILE A 902 2.61 -25.11 6.08
CA ILE A 902 1.93 -24.92 4.81
C ILE A 902 0.97 -26.11 4.61
N SER A 903 -0.31 -25.79 4.49
CA SER A 903 -1.44 -26.71 4.31
C SER A 903 -2.03 -26.56 2.91
N VAL A 904 -3.04 -27.36 2.60
CA VAL A 904 -3.92 -27.19 1.43
C VAL A 904 -5.37 -27.47 1.86
N GLY A 905 -6.34 -26.94 1.11
CA GLY A 905 -7.75 -27.27 1.33
C GLY A 905 -8.07 -28.75 1.05
N SER A 906 -9.22 -29.20 1.55
CA SER A 906 -9.62 -30.62 1.54
C SER A 906 -10.14 -31.13 0.19
N ALA A 907 -10.44 -30.26 -0.78
CA ALA A 907 -10.96 -30.71 -2.08
C ALA A 907 -9.84 -31.33 -2.96
N PRO A 908 -10.15 -32.32 -3.81
CA PRO A 908 -9.16 -32.92 -4.71
C PRO A 908 -8.43 -31.91 -5.60
N THR A 909 -9.10 -30.81 -5.99
CA THR A 909 -8.58 -29.73 -6.85
C THR A 909 -7.82 -28.62 -6.11
N ASP A 910 -7.85 -28.59 -4.77
CA ASP A 910 -7.25 -27.48 -4.02
C ASP A 910 -5.72 -27.46 -4.16
N THR A 911 -5.17 -26.24 -4.27
CA THR A 911 -3.73 -25.96 -4.38
C THR A 911 -3.37 -24.73 -3.58
N THR A 912 -2.26 -24.75 -2.86
CA THR A 912 -1.69 -23.57 -2.19
C THR A 912 -0.63 -22.95 -3.08
N LYS A 913 -0.67 -21.63 -3.25
CA LYS A 913 0.14 -20.89 -4.25
C LYS A 913 0.94 -19.79 -3.58
N ILE A 914 2.24 -19.72 -3.89
CA ILE A 914 3.11 -18.59 -3.50
C ILE A 914 3.81 -18.07 -4.75
N THR A 915 3.60 -16.80 -5.08
CA THR A 915 4.16 -16.14 -6.26
C THR A 915 5.04 -14.96 -5.83
N ALA A 916 6.32 -14.98 -6.17
CA ALA A 916 7.27 -13.90 -5.90
C ALA A 916 7.76 -13.26 -7.20
N THR A 917 7.82 -11.92 -7.23
CA THR A 917 8.16 -11.16 -8.44
C THR A 917 9.18 -10.06 -8.19
N ASN A 918 9.99 -9.76 -9.21
CA ASN A 918 10.92 -8.63 -9.26
C ASN A 918 11.90 -8.57 -8.08
N GLY A 919 12.58 -9.69 -7.81
CA GLY A 919 13.59 -9.81 -6.77
C GLY A 919 13.10 -10.42 -5.46
N ALA A 920 11.78 -10.47 -5.25
CA ALA A 920 11.19 -11.01 -4.02
C ALA A 920 11.56 -12.49 -3.79
N THR A 921 11.75 -12.87 -2.54
CA THR A 921 12.00 -14.26 -2.12
C THR A 921 10.71 -14.90 -1.60
N ALA A 922 10.29 -16.03 -2.14
CA ALA A 922 8.99 -16.63 -1.79
C ALA A 922 8.94 -17.09 -0.32
N LEU A 923 9.99 -17.77 0.17
CA LEU A 923 10.13 -18.25 1.53
C LEU A 923 11.51 -17.87 2.09
N TYR A 924 11.55 -17.15 3.21
CA TYR A 924 12.76 -16.81 3.95
C TYR A 924 12.61 -17.36 5.38
N SER A 925 13.55 -18.19 5.85
CA SER A 925 13.58 -18.64 7.25
C SER A 925 14.95 -18.38 7.89
N LYS A 926 14.94 -17.97 9.16
CA LYS A 926 16.14 -17.73 9.97
C LYS A 926 15.93 -18.10 11.43
N GLY A 927 16.91 -18.76 12.02
CA GLY A 927 17.06 -18.87 13.47
C GLY A 927 16.89 -20.30 13.99
N ASN A 928 17.51 -20.56 15.14
CA ASN A 928 17.42 -21.86 15.80
C ASN A 928 15.97 -22.22 16.17
N ASN A 929 15.61 -23.50 16.04
CA ASN A 929 14.25 -24.03 16.21
C ASN A 929 13.19 -23.49 15.23
N THR A 930 13.54 -22.64 14.27
CA THR A 930 12.57 -22.11 13.29
C THR A 930 12.36 -23.09 12.13
N LYS A 931 11.10 -23.20 11.67
CA LYS A 931 10.73 -24.13 10.60
C LYS A 931 9.64 -23.57 9.69
N ILE A 932 9.78 -23.79 8.39
CA ILE A 932 8.67 -23.80 7.43
C ILE A 932 8.47 -25.25 6.97
N GLU A 933 7.26 -25.80 7.05
CA GLU A 933 6.99 -27.20 6.67
C GLU A 933 5.69 -27.34 5.87
N SER A 934 5.81 -27.89 4.67
CA SER A 934 4.70 -28.33 3.84
C SER A 934 4.24 -29.73 4.25
N ASN A 935 2.97 -29.84 4.65
CA ASN A 935 2.25 -31.12 4.78
C ASN A 935 1.44 -31.46 3.52
N VAL A 936 1.76 -30.83 2.39
CA VAL A 936 1.02 -30.90 1.14
C VAL A 936 1.62 -31.93 0.18
N THR A 937 0.79 -32.86 -0.31
CA THR A 937 1.16 -33.88 -1.30
C THR A 937 0.46 -33.66 -2.65
N GLY A 938 0.80 -34.47 -3.65
CA GLY A 938 0.22 -34.45 -4.99
C GLY A 938 0.57 -33.21 -5.81
N LYS A 939 1.77 -32.62 -5.63
CA LYS A 939 2.21 -31.38 -6.31
C LYS A 939 1.28 -30.18 -6.11
N LYS A 940 0.51 -30.17 -5.00
CA LYS A 940 -0.49 -29.14 -4.70
C LYS A 940 0.07 -27.86 -4.09
N LEU A 941 1.27 -27.87 -3.52
CA LEU A 941 2.00 -26.63 -3.18
C LEU A 941 2.78 -26.16 -4.40
N LYS A 942 2.42 -24.99 -4.92
CA LYS A 942 3.01 -24.38 -6.12
C LYS A 942 3.73 -23.08 -5.75
N ILE A 943 5.05 -23.05 -5.92
CA ILE A 943 5.89 -21.87 -5.69
C ILE A 943 6.42 -21.37 -7.03
N THR A 944 6.12 -20.12 -7.38
CA THR A 944 6.56 -19.49 -8.63
C THR A 944 7.37 -18.24 -8.33
N VAL A 945 8.57 -18.12 -8.90
CA VAL A 945 9.43 -16.93 -8.77
C VAL A 945 9.80 -16.40 -10.14
N ASN A 946 9.59 -15.11 -10.38
CA ASN A 946 10.05 -14.42 -11.58
C ASN A 946 10.85 -13.17 -11.19
N ALA A 947 12.17 -13.23 -11.34
CA ALA A 947 13.08 -12.15 -10.95
C ALA A 947 12.90 -10.85 -11.75
N GLY A 948 12.23 -10.89 -12.90
CA GLY A 948 12.15 -9.77 -13.82
C GLY A 948 13.54 -9.29 -14.24
N THR A 949 13.75 -7.98 -14.25
CA THR A 949 15.06 -7.36 -14.56
C THR A 949 16.08 -7.45 -13.42
N THR A 950 15.66 -7.75 -12.18
CA THR A 950 16.53 -7.67 -10.99
C THR A 950 17.58 -8.78 -10.90
N LYS A 951 17.35 -9.92 -11.55
CA LYS A 951 18.08 -11.20 -11.38
C LYS A 951 18.19 -11.73 -9.93
N GLN A 952 17.36 -11.23 -9.00
CA GLN A 952 17.34 -11.68 -7.61
C GLN A 952 16.05 -12.43 -7.27
N GLY A 953 15.95 -12.94 -6.05
CA GLY A 953 14.83 -13.74 -5.57
C GLY A 953 15.09 -15.25 -5.69
N LEU A 954 14.52 -16.01 -4.74
CA LEU A 954 14.61 -17.46 -4.62
C LEU A 954 13.25 -18.04 -4.23
N ALA A 955 13.02 -19.33 -4.49
CA ALA A 955 11.84 -20.03 -3.98
C ALA A 955 11.97 -20.33 -2.47
N ALA A 956 13.18 -20.63 -2.00
CA ALA A 956 13.48 -20.78 -0.57
C ALA A 956 14.90 -20.31 -0.25
N TYR A 957 15.02 -19.49 0.80
CA TYR A 957 16.27 -19.11 1.44
C TYR A 957 16.23 -19.51 2.92
N ALA A 958 17.22 -20.27 3.36
CA ALA A 958 17.35 -20.69 4.76
C ALA A 958 18.75 -20.35 5.28
N GLU A 959 18.82 -19.78 6.48
CA GLU A 959 20.06 -19.51 7.21
C GLU A 959 19.94 -19.83 8.71
N ASP A 960 21.06 -19.77 9.45
CA ASP A 960 21.10 -19.76 10.92
C ASP A 960 20.25 -20.86 11.59
N LYS A 961 20.51 -22.13 11.27
CA LYS A 961 19.87 -23.34 11.86
C LYS A 961 18.37 -23.50 11.58
N SER A 962 17.81 -22.69 10.67
CA SER A 962 16.42 -22.82 10.24
C SER A 962 16.19 -24.03 9.33
N LYS A 963 14.93 -24.47 9.23
CA LYS A 963 14.53 -25.63 8.41
C LYS A 963 13.40 -25.27 7.46
N ILE A 964 13.54 -25.60 6.17
CA ILE A 964 12.48 -25.42 5.17
C ILE A 964 12.20 -26.77 4.51
N ILE A 965 11.00 -27.31 4.70
CA ILE A 965 10.59 -28.64 4.23
C ILE A 965 9.47 -28.45 3.20
N LEU A 966 9.76 -28.77 1.93
CA LEU A 966 8.90 -28.57 0.76
C LEU A 966 8.80 -29.88 -0.04
N LYS A 967 8.54 -30.98 0.68
CA LYS A 967 8.36 -32.29 0.06
C LYS A 967 7.21 -32.29 -0.94
N ASP A 968 7.32 -33.14 -1.95
CA ASP A 968 6.32 -33.37 -3.02
C ASP A 968 5.81 -32.08 -3.72
N SER A 969 6.51 -30.94 -3.56
CA SER A 969 6.05 -29.63 -4.03
C SER A 969 6.42 -29.36 -5.49
N GLU A 970 5.77 -28.38 -6.11
CA GLU A 970 6.09 -27.89 -7.47
C GLU A 970 6.67 -26.47 -7.37
N ILE A 971 7.89 -26.31 -7.87
CA ILE A 971 8.66 -25.07 -7.75
C ILE A 971 9.15 -24.66 -9.14
N SER A 972 8.89 -23.41 -9.53
CA SER A 972 9.37 -22.81 -10.78
C SER A 972 10.06 -21.48 -10.50
N VAL A 973 11.27 -21.30 -10.99
CA VAL A 973 12.08 -20.09 -10.77
C VAL A 973 12.68 -19.62 -12.10
N THR A 974 12.35 -18.40 -12.49
CA THR A 974 12.83 -17.74 -13.72
C THR A 974 13.66 -16.51 -13.36
N GLY A 975 14.91 -16.48 -13.82
CA GLY A 975 15.87 -15.38 -13.66
C GLY A 975 16.42 -15.16 -12.25
N GLY A 976 15.98 -15.92 -11.24
CA GLY A 976 16.41 -15.74 -9.84
C GLY A 976 17.86 -16.16 -9.60
N ALA A 977 18.52 -15.54 -8.61
CA ALA A 977 19.93 -15.78 -8.29
C ALA A 977 20.21 -17.25 -7.94
N ALA A 978 19.26 -17.91 -7.26
CA ALA A 978 19.19 -19.36 -7.20
C ALA A 978 17.73 -19.85 -7.10
N GLY A 979 17.50 -21.14 -7.37
CA GLY A 979 16.22 -21.79 -7.12
C GLY A 979 15.93 -21.89 -5.62
N VAL A 980 16.83 -22.56 -4.89
CA VAL A 980 16.89 -22.55 -3.41
C VAL A 980 18.32 -22.38 -2.91
N ALA A 981 18.51 -21.83 -1.71
CA ALA A 981 19.83 -21.70 -1.10
C ALA A 981 19.81 -21.92 0.43
N ALA A 982 20.74 -22.74 0.93
CA ALA A 982 20.94 -23.03 2.35
C ALA A 982 22.32 -22.53 2.82
N PHE A 983 22.35 -21.83 3.98
CA PHE A 983 23.56 -21.26 4.57
C PHE A 983 23.72 -21.65 6.04
N ASN A 984 24.97 -21.81 6.49
CA ASN A 984 25.39 -22.11 7.86
C ASN A 984 25.04 -23.53 8.38
N THR A 985 25.83 -23.99 9.34
CA THR A 985 25.72 -25.33 9.95
C THR A 985 24.39 -25.54 10.66
N GLY A 986 23.74 -26.69 10.42
CA GLY A 986 22.47 -27.07 11.04
C GLY A 986 21.22 -26.51 10.35
N THR A 987 21.41 -25.62 9.36
CA THR A 987 20.36 -25.19 8.44
C THR A 987 20.04 -26.31 7.44
N LYS A 988 18.76 -26.53 7.12
CA LYS A 988 18.35 -27.57 6.15
C LYS A 988 17.22 -27.13 5.24
N ILE A 989 17.34 -27.39 3.93
CA ILE A 989 16.23 -27.40 2.97
C ILE A 989 15.92 -28.85 2.57
N ASP A 990 14.65 -29.25 2.57
CA ASP A 990 14.22 -30.61 2.24
C ASP A 990 13.23 -30.59 1.08
N LEU A 991 13.68 -31.02 -0.11
CA LEU A 991 12.93 -31.07 -1.36
C LEU A 991 12.65 -32.52 -1.80
N GLU A 992 12.55 -33.47 -0.87
CA GLU A 992 12.26 -34.88 -1.22
C GLU A 992 10.98 -34.99 -2.08
N GLU A 993 11.06 -35.74 -3.19
CA GLU A 993 9.98 -35.90 -4.18
C GLU A 993 9.53 -34.62 -4.91
N ALA A 994 10.09 -33.45 -4.61
CA ALA A 994 9.69 -32.19 -5.23
C ALA A 994 10.12 -32.08 -6.71
N THR A 995 9.47 -31.20 -7.45
CA THR A 995 9.88 -30.79 -8.81
C THR A 995 10.34 -29.34 -8.78
N LEU A 996 11.57 -29.07 -9.21
CA LEU A 996 12.20 -27.75 -9.28
C LEU A 996 12.60 -27.44 -10.72
N ALA A 997 11.85 -26.57 -11.40
CA ALA A 997 12.22 -26.04 -12.71
C ALA A 997 12.95 -24.70 -12.54
N TYR A 998 14.22 -24.64 -12.93
CA TYR A 998 15.05 -23.44 -12.83
C TYR A 998 15.52 -22.98 -14.22
N ASP A 999 15.21 -21.72 -14.56
CA ASP A 999 15.54 -21.07 -15.83
C ASP A 999 16.28 -19.77 -15.57
N GLY A 1000 17.61 -19.79 -15.71
CA GLY A 1000 18.46 -18.66 -15.37
C GLY A 1000 19.94 -18.92 -15.64
N ASP A 1001 20.80 -18.04 -15.13
CA ASP A 1001 22.26 -18.12 -15.22
C ASP A 1001 22.95 -18.41 -13.87
N GLY A 1002 22.19 -18.57 -12.78
CA GLY A 1002 22.67 -18.99 -11.46
C GLY A 1002 22.54 -20.50 -11.18
N TYR A 1003 22.36 -20.83 -9.91
CA TYR A 1003 22.24 -22.20 -9.39
C TYR A 1003 20.77 -22.63 -9.20
N ALA A 1004 20.39 -23.85 -9.57
CA ALA A 1004 19.09 -24.39 -9.18
C ALA A 1004 19.04 -24.65 -7.66
N VAL A 1005 20.12 -25.21 -7.11
CA VAL A 1005 20.29 -25.49 -5.67
C VAL A 1005 21.66 -24.97 -5.24
N TYR A 1006 21.71 -24.22 -4.13
CA TYR A 1006 22.96 -23.74 -3.55
C TYR A 1006 23.12 -24.15 -2.08
N SER A 1007 24.37 -24.41 -1.70
CA SER A 1007 24.83 -24.61 -0.33
C SER A 1007 26.15 -23.86 -0.14
N ASP A 1008 26.33 -23.20 1.00
CA ASP A 1008 27.61 -22.59 1.40
C ASP A 1008 28.70 -23.61 1.78
N GLY A 1009 28.38 -24.90 1.76
CA GLY A 1009 29.22 -26.00 2.25
C GLY A 1009 28.80 -26.52 3.63
N ASN A 1010 27.94 -25.80 4.36
CA ASN A 1010 27.51 -26.11 5.72
C ASN A 1010 25.98 -26.31 5.83
N GLY A 1011 25.20 -25.56 5.05
CA GLY A 1011 23.74 -25.70 4.98
C GLY A 1011 23.34 -26.87 4.10
N GLU A 1012 22.50 -27.76 4.61
CA GLU A 1012 22.13 -29.03 3.95
C GLU A 1012 20.97 -28.86 2.96
N VAL A 1013 20.99 -29.64 1.87
CA VAL A 1013 19.82 -29.80 0.97
C VAL A 1013 19.55 -31.28 0.67
N ASN A 1014 18.31 -31.73 0.91
CA ASN A 1014 17.84 -33.06 0.52
C ASN A 1014 17.11 -33.02 -0.83
N LEU A 1015 17.59 -33.79 -1.81
CA LEU A 1015 17.04 -33.88 -3.17
C LEU A 1015 16.69 -35.33 -3.56
N LYS A 1016 16.55 -36.25 -2.59
CA LYS A 1016 16.13 -37.64 -2.82
C LYS A 1016 14.80 -37.68 -3.58
N LYS A 1017 14.69 -38.53 -4.60
CA LYS A 1017 13.54 -38.65 -5.52
C LYS A 1017 13.13 -37.37 -6.25
N ALA A 1018 13.83 -36.24 -6.06
CA ALA A 1018 13.45 -34.95 -6.63
C ALA A 1018 13.71 -34.89 -8.13
N THR A 1019 12.91 -34.10 -8.85
CA THR A 1019 13.13 -33.78 -10.27
C THR A 1019 13.59 -32.34 -10.41
N ILE A 1020 14.80 -32.12 -10.92
CA ILE A 1020 15.34 -30.80 -11.25
C ILE A 1020 15.28 -30.63 -12.77
N GLU A 1021 14.60 -29.60 -13.28
CA GLU A 1021 14.60 -29.25 -14.70
C GLU A 1021 15.46 -28.02 -14.93
N LEU A 1022 16.51 -28.15 -15.76
CA LEU A 1022 17.51 -27.10 -15.96
C LEU A 1022 17.38 -26.45 -17.34
N LYS A 1023 17.11 -25.14 -17.34
CA LYS A 1023 16.95 -24.29 -18.53
C LYS A 1023 17.97 -23.15 -18.51
N GLY A 1024 17.81 -22.14 -19.37
CA GLY A 1024 18.70 -21.00 -19.48
C GLY A 1024 20.16 -21.42 -19.75
N SER A 1025 21.07 -20.90 -18.93
CA SER A 1025 22.49 -21.32 -18.89
C SER A 1025 22.86 -21.84 -17.49
N SER A 1026 21.91 -22.48 -16.81
CA SER A 1026 21.96 -22.77 -15.37
C SER A 1026 22.99 -23.84 -14.96
N THR A 1027 23.22 -23.95 -13.65
CA THR A 1027 23.92 -25.08 -13.01
C THR A 1027 23.02 -25.73 -11.96
N ALA A 1028 23.13 -27.03 -11.75
CA ALA A 1028 22.33 -27.72 -10.73
C ALA A 1028 22.81 -27.31 -9.33
N PHE A 1029 24.07 -27.61 -9.02
CA PHE A 1029 24.73 -27.32 -7.75
C PHE A 1029 26.26 -27.52 -7.83
N ASP A 1030 26.98 -26.99 -6.84
CA ASP A 1030 28.39 -27.30 -6.59
C ASP A 1030 28.57 -28.70 -5.99
N ILE A 1031 29.68 -29.37 -6.31
CA ILE A 1031 30.10 -30.64 -5.70
C ILE A 1031 31.57 -30.54 -5.27
N ASP A 1032 31.84 -30.65 -3.98
CA ASP A 1032 33.21 -30.66 -3.45
C ASP A 1032 33.69 -32.08 -3.17
N LEU A 1033 34.57 -32.59 -4.04
CA LEU A 1033 35.11 -33.93 -3.95
C LEU A 1033 36.15 -34.09 -2.83
N GLY A 1034 36.63 -32.97 -2.27
CA GLY A 1034 37.49 -32.94 -1.08
C GLY A 1034 36.73 -32.78 0.25
N ALA A 1035 35.41 -32.60 0.24
CA ALA A 1035 34.62 -32.52 1.49
C ALA A 1035 34.49 -33.90 2.16
N ALA A 1036 34.30 -33.95 3.48
CA ALA A 1036 34.12 -35.19 4.22
C ALA A 1036 32.80 -35.89 3.84
N THR A 1037 31.71 -35.12 3.86
CA THR A 1037 30.38 -35.45 3.33
C THR A 1037 29.96 -34.37 2.33
N LEU A 1038 29.00 -34.65 1.45
CA LEU A 1038 28.38 -33.63 0.61
C LEU A 1038 27.16 -33.03 1.33
N PRO A 1039 27.01 -31.69 1.37
CA PRO A 1039 25.84 -31.05 2.00
C PRO A 1039 24.56 -31.23 1.16
N ILE A 1040 24.68 -31.64 -0.11
CA ILE A 1040 23.57 -31.88 -1.02
C ILE A 1040 23.44 -33.39 -1.24
N THR A 1041 22.29 -33.96 -0.89
CA THR A 1041 22.06 -35.42 -0.88
C THR A 1041 21.08 -35.85 -1.98
N LEU A 1042 21.40 -36.99 -2.61
CA LEU A 1042 20.70 -37.59 -3.76
C LEU A 1042 20.34 -39.05 -3.47
N ASP A 1043 19.49 -39.66 -4.29
CA ASP A 1043 19.31 -41.12 -4.34
C ASP A 1043 19.16 -41.66 -5.79
N THR A 1044 18.85 -42.96 -5.90
CA THR A 1044 18.57 -43.67 -7.16
C THR A 1044 17.38 -43.13 -7.96
N ASN A 1045 16.52 -42.31 -7.32
CA ASN A 1045 15.29 -41.78 -7.88
C ASN A 1045 15.39 -40.30 -8.25
N THR A 1046 16.36 -39.56 -7.72
CA THR A 1046 16.65 -38.17 -8.14
C THR A 1046 16.90 -38.09 -9.66
N ARG A 1047 16.32 -37.07 -10.32
CA ARG A 1047 16.48 -36.82 -11.77
C ARG A 1047 16.87 -35.36 -12.02
N ILE A 1048 17.83 -35.16 -12.91
CA ILE A 1048 18.24 -33.86 -13.46
C ILE A 1048 17.93 -33.90 -14.96
N LYS A 1049 16.80 -33.30 -15.34
CA LYS A 1049 16.33 -33.23 -16.73
C LYS A 1049 16.85 -31.95 -17.36
N VAL A 1050 17.94 -32.03 -18.11
CA VAL A 1050 18.53 -30.86 -18.77
C VAL A 1050 17.77 -30.53 -20.04
N LYS A 1051 17.27 -29.29 -20.13
CA LYS A 1051 16.39 -28.80 -21.21
C LYS A 1051 17.05 -27.75 -22.11
N SER A 1052 18.19 -27.18 -21.71
CA SER A 1052 18.99 -26.24 -22.50
C SER A 1052 20.42 -26.75 -22.72
N ASP A 1053 20.97 -26.52 -23.92
CA ASP A 1053 22.34 -26.89 -24.29
C ASP A 1053 23.43 -26.06 -23.57
N ASN A 1054 23.08 -24.90 -23.00
CA ASN A 1054 24.02 -24.02 -22.28
C ASN A 1054 24.20 -24.37 -20.79
N VAL A 1055 23.57 -25.45 -20.31
CA VAL A 1055 23.62 -25.87 -18.90
C VAL A 1055 24.95 -26.57 -18.58
N ILE A 1056 25.47 -26.31 -17.38
CA ILE A 1056 26.60 -27.03 -16.78
C ILE A 1056 26.10 -27.65 -15.48
N ALA A 1057 25.76 -28.94 -15.47
CA ALA A 1057 25.01 -29.53 -14.36
C ALA A 1057 25.76 -29.45 -13.01
N PHE A 1058 27.07 -29.76 -12.97
CA PHE A 1058 27.88 -29.66 -11.75
C PHE A 1058 29.10 -28.77 -11.90
N ASN A 1059 29.41 -27.99 -10.86
CA ASN A 1059 30.71 -27.34 -10.70
C ASN A 1059 31.54 -28.15 -9.67
N LEU A 1060 32.67 -28.72 -10.10
CA LEU A 1060 33.50 -29.59 -9.27
C LEU A 1060 34.60 -28.79 -8.54
N LYS A 1061 34.54 -28.79 -7.21
CA LYS A 1061 35.59 -28.27 -6.33
C LYS A 1061 36.52 -29.41 -5.89
N ARG A 1062 37.82 -29.12 -5.76
CA ARG A 1062 38.88 -30.08 -5.36
C ARG A 1062 38.83 -31.40 -6.16
N ALA A 1063 38.77 -31.30 -7.49
CA ALA A 1063 38.41 -32.40 -8.38
C ALA A 1063 39.56 -33.41 -8.61
N THR A 1064 39.90 -34.20 -7.59
CA THR A 1064 41.04 -35.14 -7.62
C THR A 1064 40.65 -36.58 -8.01
N GLY A 1065 41.56 -37.23 -8.75
CA GLY A 1065 41.47 -38.63 -9.16
C GLY A 1065 40.30 -38.93 -10.10
N LEU A 1066 39.87 -37.96 -10.92
CA LEU A 1066 38.93 -38.23 -12.02
C LEU A 1066 39.59 -39.19 -13.02
N THR A 1067 38.80 -39.90 -13.82
CA THR A 1067 39.29 -40.72 -14.92
C THR A 1067 38.34 -40.67 -16.11
N THR A 1068 38.85 -40.78 -17.33
CA THR A 1068 38.00 -40.98 -18.52
C THR A 1068 37.73 -42.46 -18.79
N VAL A 1069 38.56 -43.38 -18.26
CA VAL A 1069 38.38 -44.83 -18.41
C VAL A 1069 37.10 -45.28 -17.69
N GLY A 1070 36.21 -45.95 -18.41
CA GLY A 1070 34.84 -46.26 -17.98
C GLY A 1070 33.84 -45.12 -18.25
N GLY A 1071 34.30 -44.00 -18.83
CA GLY A 1071 33.54 -42.78 -19.05
C GLY A 1071 33.71 -41.75 -17.93
N ILE A 1072 34.00 -40.49 -18.30
CA ILE A 1072 34.12 -39.38 -17.33
C ILE A 1072 32.80 -39.10 -16.59
N GLU A 1073 31.65 -39.35 -17.23
CA GLU A 1073 30.34 -39.29 -16.56
C GLU A 1073 30.24 -40.31 -15.42
N THR A 1074 30.70 -41.54 -15.67
CA THR A 1074 30.75 -42.63 -14.69
C THR A 1074 31.70 -42.28 -13.55
N SER A 1075 32.90 -41.75 -13.87
CA SER A 1075 33.89 -41.33 -12.87
C SER A 1075 33.35 -40.24 -11.93
N ILE A 1076 32.60 -39.26 -12.45
CA ILE A 1076 31.95 -38.22 -11.66
C ILE A 1076 30.82 -38.85 -10.81
N LYS A 1077 29.92 -39.63 -11.41
CA LYS A 1077 28.82 -40.29 -10.70
C LYS A 1077 29.31 -41.16 -9.55
N SER A 1078 30.27 -42.05 -9.78
CA SER A 1078 30.74 -42.97 -8.74
C SER A 1078 31.50 -42.29 -7.61
N LYS A 1079 32.13 -41.12 -7.84
CA LYS A 1079 32.65 -40.29 -6.75
C LYS A 1079 31.54 -39.68 -5.90
N ILE A 1080 30.45 -39.24 -6.52
CA ILE A 1080 29.26 -38.71 -5.81
C ILE A 1080 28.59 -39.85 -5.02
N GLU A 1081 28.42 -41.03 -5.64
CA GLU A 1081 27.92 -42.25 -4.98
C GLU A 1081 28.76 -42.57 -3.72
N THR A 1082 30.09 -42.63 -3.87
CA THR A 1082 31.03 -42.84 -2.75
C THR A 1082 30.85 -41.81 -1.64
N LYS A 1083 30.73 -40.52 -1.97
CA LYS A 1083 30.57 -39.43 -0.98
C LYS A 1083 29.18 -39.38 -0.31
N LEU A 1084 28.19 -40.04 -0.89
CA LEU A 1084 26.83 -40.15 -0.35
C LEU A 1084 26.57 -41.51 0.32
N GLY A 1085 27.53 -42.44 0.31
CA GLY A 1085 27.37 -43.80 0.82
C GLY A 1085 26.41 -44.65 -0.02
N LEU A 1086 26.21 -44.31 -1.30
CA LEU A 1086 25.34 -45.05 -2.22
C LEU A 1086 26.08 -46.25 -2.82
N GLY A 1087 25.34 -47.30 -3.15
CA GLY A 1087 25.88 -48.42 -3.93
C GLY A 1087 26.29 -47.98 -5.33
N ALA A 1088 27.33 -48.60 -5.89
CA ALA A 1088 27.80 -48.30 -7.25
C ALA A 1088 26.68 -48.42 -8.29
N ASN A 1089 26.67 -47.52 -9.28
CA ASN A 1089 25.65 -47.38 -10.34
C ASN A 1089 24.30 -46.77 -9.90
N SER A 1090 24.12 -46.40 -8.62
CA SER A 1090 22.89 -45.76 -8.13
C SER A 1090 22.47 -44.54 -8.96
N LEU A 1091 23.42 -43.73 -9.44
CA LEU A 1091 23.17 -42.49 -10.16
C LEU A 1091 23.18 -42.65 -11.68
N ASN A 1092 23.16 -43.89 -12.22
CA ASN A 1092 23.15 -44.10 -13.68
C ASN A 1092 21.98 -43.38 -14.37
N ASN A 1093 20.78 -43.46 -13.79
CA ASN A 1093 19.55 -42.80 -14.29
C ASN A 1093 19.45 -41.29 -13.99
N LEU A 1094 20.48 -40.65 -13.40
CA LEU A 1094 20.38 -39.27 -12.92
C LEU A 1094 20.01 -38.26 -14.02
N PHE A 1095 20.46 -38.44 -15.27
CA PHE A 1095 20.15 -37.51 -16.38
C PHE A 1095 18.97 -37.96 -17.27
N THR A 1096 18.29 -39.05 -16.93
CA THR A 1096 17.18 -39.61 -17.72
C THR A 1096 16.01 -38.62 -17.82
N GLY A 1097 15.55 -38.33 -19.05
CA GLY A 1097 14.52 -37.31 -19.34
C GLY A 1097 15.07 -35.92 -19.69
N SER A 1098 16.40 -35.77 -19.80
CA SER A 1098 17.04 -34.64 -20.48
C SER A 1098 16.69 -34.63 -21.98
N THR A 1099 16.53 -33.44 -22.55
CA THR A 1099 16.24 -33.23 -23.98
C THR A 1099 17.32 -32.41 -24.69
N ALA A 1100 18.18 -31.70 -23.94
CA ALA A 1100 19.37 -31.07 -24.45
C ALA A 1100 20.46 -32.10 -24.80
N THR A 1101 21.28 -31.81 -25.81
CA THR A 1101 22.27 -32.75 -26.39
C THR A 1101 23.72 -32.28 -26.27
N LYS A 1102 23.95 -30.99 -26.04
CA LYS A 1102 25.28 -30.36 -25.94
C LYS A 1102 25.61 -29.86 -24.52
N TYR A 1103 24.66 -29.95 -23.59
CA TYR A 1103 24.86 -29.56 -22.19
C TYR A 1103 26.06 -30.27 -21.55
N LYS A 1104 26.70 -29.61 -20.59
CA LYS A 1104 27.85 -30.16 -19.88
C LYS A 1104 27.41 -30.83 -18.59
N ILE A 1105 27.92 -32.03 -18.33
CA ILE A 1105 27.70 -32.79 -17.10
C ILE A 1105 28.44 -32.12 -15.95
N ALA A 1106 29.67 -31.66 -16.19
CA ALA A 1106 30.41 -30.90 -15.20
C ALA A 1106 31.43 -29.93 -15.81
N ALA A 1107 31.75 -28.88 -15.04
CA ALA A 1107 32.96 -28.09 -15.17
C ALA A 1107 33.89 -28.34 -13.97
N ALA A 1108 35.20 -28.37 -14.20
CA ALA A 1108 36.22 -28.48 -13.14
C ALA A 1108 37.29 -27.39 -13.29
N ASP A 1109 37.80 -26.90 -12.16
CA ASP A 1109 38.88 -25.90 -12.13
C ASP A 1109 39.90 -26.28 -11.04
N GLY A 1110 41.03 -26.84 -11.46
CA GLY A 1110 42.03 -27.42 -10.55
C GLY A 1110 41.67 -28.83 -10.06
N GLY A 1111 42.68 -29.69 -9.92
CA GLY A 1111 42.50 -31.10 -9.56
C GLY A 1111 43.39 -32.04 -10.37
N THR A 1112 43.02 -33.33 -10.42
CA THR A 1112 43.79 -34.36 -11.15
C THR A 1112 42.88 -35.30 -11.93
N ILE A 1113 43.27 -35.65 -13.15
CA ILE A 1113 42.52 -36.54 -14.06
C ILE A 1113 43.43 -37.54 -14.77
N THR A 1114 43.01 -38.80 -14.79
CA THR A 1114 43.64 -39.87 -15.56
C THR A 1114 42.96 -40.01 -16.92
N LEU A 1115 43.73 -40.03 -18.00
CA LEU A 1115 43.24 -40.07 -19.37
C LEU A 1115 43.47 -41.47 -19.98
N GLY A 1116 42.39 -42.11 -20.45
CA GLY A 1116 42.42 -43.34 -21.25
C GLY A 1116 42.64 -43.08 -22.73
N SER A 1117 42.34 -44.07 -23.58
CA SER A 1117 42.24 -43.85 -25.03
C SER A 1117 40.97 -43.06 -25.36
N LEU A 1118 41.09 -42.01 -26.18
CA LEU A 1118 40.00 -41.10 -26.52
C LEU A 1118 39.99 -40.82 -28.02
N ASP A 1119 38.82 -40.94 -28.67
CA ASP A 1119 38.60 -40.52 -30.05
C ASP A 1119 37.59 -39.37 -30.10
N LYS A 1120 38.09 -38.19 -30.50
CA LYS A 1120 37.32 -36.95 -30.60
C LYS A 1120 36.22 -36.99 -31.69
N SER A 1121 36.26 -37.95 -32.61
CA SER A 1121 35.20 -38.17 -33.60
C SER A 1121 33.90 -38.68 -32.99
N GLY A 1122 33.96 -39.31 -31.81
CA GLY A 1122 32.81 -40.00 -31.20
C GLY A 1122 31.58 -39.13 -30.94
N THR A 1123 30.42 -39.77 -30.98
CA THR A 1123 29.08 -39.18 -30.87
C THR A 1123 28.32 -39.71 -29.64
N SER A 1124 27.14 -39.15 -29.35
CA SER A 1124 26.27 -39.62 -28.25
C SER A 1124 25.75 -41.05 -28.41
N THR A 1125 25.88 -41.64 -29.60
CA THR A 1125 25.39 -42.97 -29.96
C THR A 1125 26.50 -43.99 -30.21
N ASP A 1126 27.77 -43.60 -30.12
CA ASP A 1126 28.89 -44.52 -30.31
C ASP A 1126 28.98 -45.56 -29.17
N THR A 1127 29.14 -46.82 -29.57
CA THR A 1127 29.35 -47.96 -28.67
C THR A 1127 30.82 -48.36 -28.52
N VAL A 1128 31.70 -47.92 -29.45
CA VAL A 1128 33.14 -48.14 -29.37
C VAL A 1128 33.71 -47.32 -28.21
N VAL A 1129 34.54 -47.95 -27.37
CA VAL A 1129 34.94 -47.39 -26.05
C VAL A 1129 35.67 -46.05 -26.18
N ASP A 1130 36.71 -45.96 -27.01
CA ASP A 1130 37.49 -44.72 -27.18
C ASP A 1130 36.64 -43.56 -27.75
N LYS A 1131 35.72 -43.85 -28.66
CA LYS A 1131 34.73 -42.89 -29.16
C LYS A 1131 33.70 -42.46 -28.11
N LYS A 1132 33.18 -43.40 -27.30
CA LYS A 1132 32.20 -43.11 -26.24
C LYS A 1132 32.82 -42.27 -25.13
N GLU A 1133 34.01 -42.65 -24.66
CA GLU A 1133 34.77 -41.90 -23.65
C GLU A 1133 35.22 -40.55 -24.21
N GLY A 1134 35.67 -40.50 -25.48
CA GLY A 1134 35.99 -39.27 -26.20
C GLY A 1134 34.80 -38.32 -26.32
N TYR A 1135 33.62 -38.82 -26.70
CA TYR A 1135 32.40 -38.03 -26.74
C TYR A 1135 32.10 -37.41 -25.37
N GLN A 1136 32.06 -38.21 -24.30
CA GLN A 1136 31.80 -37.70 -22.96
C GLN A 1136 32.85 -36.66 -22.52
N TYR A 1137 34.13 -36.91 -22.76
CA TYR A 1137 35.20 -36.00 -22.37
C TYR A 1137 35.13 -34.68 -23.15
N PHE A 1138 35.22 -34.70 -24.49
CA PHE A 1138 35.29 -33.47 -25.28
C PHE A 1138 33.94 -32.73 -25.40
N ASN A 1139 32.81 -33.44 -25.38
CA ASN A 1139 31.49 -32.83 -25.61
C ASN A 1139 30.75 -32.56 -24.30
N ARG A 1140 30.94 -33.35 -23.24
CA ARG A 1140 30.13 -33.28 -22.00
C ARG A 1140 30.89 -32.83 -20.75
N PHE A 1141 32.21 -32.78 -20.76
CA PHE A 1141 33.03 -32.24 -19.67
C PHE A 1141 33.66 -30.89 -20.10
N LEU A 1142 34.02 -30.06 -19.12
CA LEU A 1142 34.84 -28.86 -19.29
C LEU A 1142 35.85 -28.77 -18.16
N ALA A 1143 37.09 -28.37 -18.46
CA ALA A 1143 38.16 -28.33 -17.47
C ALA A 1143 39.20 -27.25 -17.77
N GLN A 1144 39.74 -26.62 -16.72
CA GLN A 1144 41.03 -25.95 -16.75
C GLN A 1144 41.87 -26.36 -15.54
N ARG A 1145 43.19 -26.12 -15.59
CA ARG A 1145 44.14 -26.32 -14.47
C ARG A 1145 44.14 -27.73 -13.84
N LEU A 1146 43.57 -28.75 -14.50
CA LEU A 1146 43.71 -30.14 -14.08
C LEU A 1146 45.10 -30.64 -14.44
N VAL A 1147 45.77 -31.31 -13.49
CA VAL A 1147 46.94 -32.15 -13.81
C VAL A 1147 46.41 -33.41 -14.50
N ALA A 1148 46.79 -33.58 -15.77
CA ALA A 1148 46.29 -34.62 -16.65
C ALA A 1148 47.36 -35.69 -16.92
N THR A 1149 47.09 -36.93 -16.52
CA THR A 1149 48.04 -38.06 -16.63
C THR A 1149 47.47 -39.13 -17.56
N THR A 1150 48.12 -39.40 -18.69
CA THR A 1150 47.72 -40.49 -19.60
C THR A 1150 48.07 -41.86 -19.01
N ASN A 1151 47.09 -42.78 -19.00
CA ASN A 1151 47.32 -44.18 -18.69
C ASN A 1151 48.28 -44.81 -19.71
N LYS A 1152 49.12 -45.74 -19.24
CA LYS A 1152 50.09 -46.46 -20.08
C LYS A 1152 49.41 -47.08 -21.30
N ASN A 1153 50.01 -46.91 -22.48
CA ASN A 1153 49.52 -47.38 -23.78
C ASN A 1153 48.19 -46.76 -24.28
N SER A 1154 47.72 -45.65 -23.69
CA SER A 1154 46.54 -44.92 -24.20
C SER A 1154 46.81 -44.22 -25.53
N THR A 1155 45.79 -44.13 -26.40
CA THR A 1155 45.87 -43.41 -27.68
C THR A 1155 44.82 -42.31 -27.78
N ILE A 1156 45.25 -41.09 -28.13
CA ILE A 1156 44.38 -39.93 -28.28
C ILE A 1156 44.28 -39.59 -29.77
N LYS A 1157 43.06 -39.66 -30.33
CA LYS A 1157 42.78 -39.50 -31.76
C LYS A 1157 41.89 -38.28 -31.98
N ALA A 1158 42.24 -37.47 -32.98
CA ALA A 1158 41.42 -36.36 -33.47
C ALA A 1158 41.27 -36.46 -34.99
N VAL A 1159 40.57 -37.49 -35.47
CA VAL A 1159 40.26 -37.66 -36.90
C VAL A 1159 38.85 -37.15 -37.14
N LEU A 1160 38.72 -35.88 -37.50
CA LEU A 1160 37.46 -35.16 -37.62
C LEU A 1160 37.16 -34.83 -39.08
N THR A 1161 35.88 -34.89 -39.48
CA THR A 1161 35.46 -34.24 -40.72
C THR A 1161 35.40 -32.72 -40.52
N THR A 1162 35.45 -31.95 -41.61
CA THR A 1162 35.21 -30.50 -41.57
C THR A 1162 33.86 -30.15 -40.91
N SER A 1163 32.85 -31.02 -41.08
CA SER A 1163 31.54 -30.86 -40.43
C SER A 1163 31.65 -31.03 -38.90
N ASP A 1164 32.36 -32.06 -38.43
CA ASP A 1164 32.57 -32.30 -36.99
C ASP A 1164 33.35 -31.17 -36.33
N ALA A 1165 34.47 -30.78 -36.95
CA ALA A 1165 35.33 -29.70 -36.46
C ALA A 1165 34.53 -28.40 -36.32
N ASN A 1166 33.78 -27.99 -37.36
CA ASN A 1166 32.97 -26.77 -37.33
C ASN A 1166 31.78 -26.86 -36.37
N THR A 1167 31.09 -28.01 -36.29
CA THR A 1167 29.84 -28.15 -35.53
C THR A 1167 30.06 -28.34 -34.02
N ARG A 1168 31.21 -28.92 -33.63
CA ARG A 1168 31.48 -29.36 -32.25
C ARG A 1168 32.72 -28.74 -31.61
N TYR A 1169 33.70 -28.32 -32.40
CA TYR A 1169 35.05 -27.98 -31.93
C TYR A 1169 35.60 -26.67 -32.53
N ASN A 1170 34.74 -25.73 -32.92
CA ASN A 1170 35.11 -24.40 -33.43
C ASN A 1170 36.13 -24.42 -34.61
N GLY A 1171 36.04 -25.43 -35.47
CA GLY A 1171 36.96 -25.64 -36.60
C GLY A 1171 38.28 -26.33 -36.25
N GLN A 1172 38.48 -26.78 -35.01
CA GLN A 1172 39.76 -27.30 -34.53
C GLN A 1172 39.87 -28.82 -34.58
N VAL A 1173 41.05 -29.30 -34.96
CA VAL A 1173 41.42 -30.73 -35.02
C VAL A 1173 42.55 -31.04 -34.01
N THR A 1174 42.41 -30.49 -32.81
CA THR A 1174 43.35 -30.63 -31.69
C THR A 1174 43.04 -31.87 -30.85
N GLY A 1175 44.08 -32.61 -30.43
CA GLY A 1175 43.94 -33.79 -29.56
C GLY A 1175 43.46 -33.45 -28.15
N PHE A 1176 43.97 -32.36 -27.57
CA PHE A 1176 43.42 -31.74 -26.35
C PHE A 1176 43.25 -30.24 -26.57
N GLU A 1177 42.13 -29.70 -26.07
CA GLU A 1177 41.90 -28.26 -25.95
C GLU A 1177 42.26 -27.83 -24.52
N MET A 1178 43.54 -27.54 -24.29
CA MET A 1178 44.02 -27.05 -23.00
C MET A 1178 44.09 -25.52 -23.03
N ASN A 1179 43.27 -24.85 -22.22
CA ASN A 1179 43.30 -23.40 -22.08
C ASN A 1179 44.19 -22.98 -20.90
N SER A 1180 45.11 -22.04 -21.11
CA SER A 1180 45.93 -21.48 -20.03
C SER A 1180 45.14 -20.40 -19.28
N SER A 1181 44.86 -20.68 -18.00
CA SER A 1181 44.26 -19.71 -17.09
C SER A 1181 45.29 -18.62 -16.71
N LYS A 1182 44.83 -17.39 -16.45
CA LYS A 1182 45.65 -16.38 -15.75
C LYS A 1182 46.05 -16.79 -14.32
N LEU A 1183 45.43 -17.86 -13.80
CA LEU A 1183 45.71 -18.48 -12.51
C LEU A 1183 46.36 -19.86 -12.66
N ALA A 1184 46.99 -20.15 -13.80
CA ALA A 1184 47.87 -21.30 -13.98
C ALA A 1184 49.32 -20.88 -13.62
N THR A 1185 49.99 -21.75 -12.87
CA THR A 1185 51.37 -21.59 -12.36
C THR A 1185 52.10 -22.91 -12.52
#